data_AF-A0A2E0X6X4-F1
#
_entry.id   AF-A0A2E0X6X4-F1
#
_cell.length_a   1.000
_cell.length_b   1.000
_cell.length_c   1.000
_cell.angle_alpha   90.00
_cell.angle_beta   90.00
_cell.angle_gamma   90.00
#
_symmetry.space_group_name_H-M   'P 1'
#
loop_
_entity.id
_entity.type
_entity.pdbx_description
1 polymer ?
#
loop_
_entity_poly.entity_id
_entity_poly.type
_entity_poly.pdbx_seq_one_letter_code
_entity_poly.pdbx_strand_id
1 'polypeptide(L)'
;MPRFSRSRCAASHRTFRFEPLEPRLPLSAAGLVDVGAQPDGGLAGKVVYTHGGHGYVYGNSWGFQRPLLLGMIEDLGNQDQMTFLVDYLFRAGATVAPQRPVGDQPNEVVLDNDDVEVTFTGAWSDSSASIYFGDAGDVPYRFASTSATETAVANYRPNITEAGFYPVYAWTRSGSDRASDQLYRVNHSGGSTEVTVNHRMVGNGLVYLGTYHFKAGTSGSVEISNRSDDAGRVVIADMIRFGNGIGDTDLGGGVSGRTREDEPAVYWIKWHVDRAQGVSTSEYGGPSTTVSGPTRYSEYMNREAEGSLSDRVYISFHSNAGSGSNRGTLGLLNGNNRASAATPNQFLLANTVAGEVNDDLVAQNGLFEHNWFNRTTHTLDRSDIEFGEINNEVINGEFDATIIETAFHDNQLDAELMRDPKVRDALARSTYQGLVKYFNAVDGGATSLTMLPGQVPQVQAETVADGSVQVTWEPPASNSYNGDAPTGYMIYGSTNGYGFDGGTFVPAGTTSHVLTGLDTGAGPYYFKVAAVNEGGEGAASEVVAASPATAATRLLVVNGFDRLERSQNPLQSAAGGLVERVRPRSSNSFDYVVQVAAAIDASGYNVEIATASNELVADGTVDLADYDSVVWILGEESTVDATFNAAEQGAVTSYLAGGGKLFATGAEIGWDLDAQGNGAGFYNNVLHADYVADDANSYTASGVAGSIFDGIALQFDDGDLFYDVNFPDVLSPANGSTAALTYGSGGVAGLQYAGGVGEKVVLFGFPFETITDENARTAVMSSVLAYFDADFTFEGAEIIIDDSFGSPAYQETGTWNTASGSGFDGTNYRFAPAGSAATASWNFFVPAESTGEVFVYYRSAGNRATNVAYSVDTGAGVESASTNQTLNDDQWVSLGTYSFAPGAASVTLDAAASSGGSVVIADAVRVVLSPVTEETGDFNNDGSVTGFDFLAWQRGFGTGSGATLADGDGNGDGDVDGDDLAVWQTQYGNVSANEATAVATLTVAASTAELNADAPASYWLALPEAPQAHVPTARGGAAAAAVAHQRELQFAPPRRGSQPDPSSARHGDPGGPHDAAAPGSSAVDEALSEWPWGRRLGRAVTPLF
;
A
#
# COMPACT_ATOMS: atom_id res chain seq x y z
N MET A 1 -46.35 31.13 -23.81
CA MET A 1 -46.02 32.55 -24.10
C MET A 1 -44.73 32.58 -24.95
N PRO A 2 -44.14 33.73 -25.37
CA PRO A 2 -43.50 33.81 -26.69
C PRO A 2 -42.05 33.28 -26.79
N ARG A 3 -41.68 33.06 -28.06
CA ARG A 3 -40.40 32.58 -28.61
C ARG A 3 -39.17 33.35 -28.11
N PHE A 4 -38.03 32.67 -28.07
CA PHE A 4 -36.75 33.21 -28.56
C PHE A 4 -36.07 32.23 -29.54
N SER A 5 -35.00 32.68 -30.21
CA SER A 5 -34.47 32.05 -31.43
C SER A 5 -33.38 31.01 -31.17
N ARG A 6 -33.28 30.03 -32.07
CA ARG A 6 -32.05 29.26 -32.26
C ARG A 6 -30.95 30.18 -32.79
N SER A 7 -29.74 30.02 -32.26
CA SER A 7 -28.48 30.32 -32.96
C SER A 7 -27.78 29.00 -33.24
N ARG A 8 -27.14 28.86 -34.41
CA ARG A 8 -26.27 27.71 -34.70
C ARG A 8 -24.85 28.11 -34.32
N CYS A 9 -24.21 27.39 -33.40
CA CYS A 9 -22.75 27.33 -33.38
C CYS A 9 -22.26 26.39 -34.49
N ALA A 10 -21.01 26.57 -34.91
CA ALA A 10 -20.39 25.71 -35.92
C ALA A 10 -20.10 24.32 -35.34
N ALA A 11 -20.07 23.30 -36.20
CA ALA A 11 -19.56 22.00 -35.80
C ALA A 11 -18.04 22.09 -35.64
N SER A 12 -17.53 21.82 -34.44
CA SER A 12 -16.13 21.47 -34.27
C SER A 12 -15.88 20.12 -34.97
N HIS A 13 -14.90 20.05 -35.86
CA HIS A 13 -14.41 18.77 -36.33
C HIS A 13 -13.60 18.14 -35.20
N ARG A 14 -14.15 17.09 -34.56
CA ARG A 14 -13.33 16.18 -33.74
C ARG A 14 -12.34 15.48 -34.66
N THR A 15 -11.13 16.02 -34.78
CA THR A 15 -9.97 15.26 -35.24
C THR A 15 -9.65 14.23 -34.18
N PHE A 16 -9.93 12.96 -34.47
CA PHE A 16 -9.33 11.85 -33.74
C PHE A 16 -7.81 11.99 -33.89
N ARG A 17 -7.13 12.43 -32.83
CA ARG A 17 -5.73 12.06 -32.63
C ARG A 17 -5.77 10.60 -32.19
N PHE A 18 -4.93 9.76 -32.80
CA PHE A 18 -4.43 8.61 -32.06
C PHE A 18 -3.40 9.19 -31.11
N GLU A 19 -3.61 9.02 -29.81
CA GLU A 19 -2.48 9.04 -28.89
C GLU A 19 -1.47 7.98 -29.35
N PRO A 20 -0.16 8.25 -29.27
CA PRO A 20 0.81 7.17 -29.28
C PRO A 20 0.43 6.22 -28.14
N LEU A 21 0.15 4.96 -28.48
CA LEU A 21 0.24 3.92 -27.46
C LEU A 21 1.71 3.93 -27.03
N GLU A 22 1.98 4.32 -25.78
CA GLU A 22 3.23 3.97 -25.14
C GLU A 22 3.44 2.46 -25.33
N PRO A 23 4.64 2.02 -25.75
CA PRO A 23 4.93 0.62 -25.94
C PRO A 23 5.08 -0.05 -24.57
N ARG A 24 3.94 -0.26 -23.88
CA ARG A 24 3.86 -1.13 -22.71
C ARG A 24 4.36 -2.50 -23.16
N LEU A 25 5.57 -2.84 -22.74
CA LEU A 25 6.00 -4.22 -22.66
C LEU A 25 4.93 -4.95 -21.82
N PRO A 26 4.40 -6.10 -22.29
CA PRO A 26 3.54 -6.91 -21.43
C PRO A 26 4.36 -7.33 -20.21
N LEU A 27 3.72 -7.58 -19.07
CA LEU A 27 4.43 -7.89 -17.83
C LEU A 27 5.24 -9.19 -17.97
N SER A 28 4.77 -10.11 -18.81
CA SER A 28 5.51 -11.31 -19.24
C SER A 28 6.75 -11.08 -20.12
N ALA A 29 6.94 -9.89 -20.70
CA ALA A 29 8.22 -9.49 -21.31
C ALA A 29 9.23 -8.95 -20.27
N ALA A 30 8.74 -8.60 -19.08
CA ALA A 30 9.51 -8.21 -17.90
C ALA A 30 9.56 -9.32 -16.82
N GLY A 31 9.36 -10.59 -17.22
CA GLY A 31 9.44 -11.75 -16.33
C GLY A 31 8.27 -11.95 -15.34
N LEU A 32 7.26 -11.06 -15.34
CA LEU A 32 6.13 -11.07 -14.41
C LEU A 32 4.88 -11.76 -15.00
N VAL A 33 3.90 -12.06 -14.15
CA VAL A 33 2.68 -12.81 -14.49
C VAL A 33 1.53 -11.85 -14.79
N ASP A 34 1.18 -11.65 -16.08
CA ASP A 34 0.16 -10.68 -16.51
C ASP A 34 -1.24 -10.86 -15.85
N VAL A 35 -1.60 -12.09 -15.44
CA VAL A 35 -2.96 -12.44 -14.95
C VAL A 35 -2.88 -13.39 -13.75
N GLY A 36 -3.31 -12.92 -12.58
CA GLY A 36 -3.59 -13.75 -11.40
C GLY A 36 -5.08 -14.07 -11.23
N ALA A 37 -5.45 -14.64 -10.09
CA ALA A 37 -6.84 -14.95 -9.72
C ALA A 37 -7.12 -14.68 -8.23
N GLN A 38 -8.40 -14.66 -7.83
CA GLN A 38 -8.78 -14.81 -6.42
C GLN A 38 -8.20 -16.14 -5.88
N PRO A 39 -7.60 -16.18 -4.69
CA PRO A 39 -7.16 -17.43 -4.07
C PRO A 39 -8.32 -18.42 -3.83
N ASP A 40 -8.18 -19.63 -4.36
CA ASP A 40 -9.00 -20.78 -3.93
C ASP A 40 -8.66 -21.15 -2.47
N GLY A 41 -9.66 -21.59 -1.70
CA GLY A 41 -9.45 -21.95 -0.29
C GLY A 41 -10.62 -22.69 0.35
N GLY A 42 -10.56 -22.85 1.67
CA GLY A 42 -11.52 -23.64 2.46
C GLY A 42 -12.95 -23.11 2.46
N LEU A 43 -13.18 -21.85 2.05
CA LEU A 43 -14.50 -21.24 1.89
C LEU A 43 -14.93 -21.11 0.42
N ALA A 44 -14.23 -21.75 -0.52
CA ALA A 44 -14.60 -21.80 -1.92
C ALA A 44 -16.06 -22.25 -2.11
N GLY A 45 -16.84 -21.45 -2.85
CA GLY A 45 -18.27 -21.70 -3.10
C GLY A 45 -19.21 -21.36 -1.93
N LYS A 46 -18.71 -20.84 -0.80
CA LYS A 46 -19.53 -20.29 0.29
C LYS A 46 -19.86 -18.82 0.03
N VAL A 47 -21.07 -18.39 0.40
CA VAL A 47 -21.50 -16.98 0.33
C VAL A 47 -21.56 -16.38 1.74
N VAL A 48 -20.80 -15.33 2.01
CA VAL A 48 -20.79 -14.66 3.32
C VAL A 48 -21.33 -13.24 3.20
N TYR A 49 -22.44 -12.99 3.88
CA TYR A 49 -22.99 -11.65 4.07
C TYR A 49 -22.36 -11.03 5.33
N THR A 50 -21.77 -9.85 5.20
CA THR A 50 -21.08 -9.17 6.31
C THR A 50 -21.76 -7.84 6.65
N HIS A 51 -21.75 -7.46 7.94
CA HIS A 51 -22.31 -6.19 8.39
C HIS A 51 -21.53 -5.57 9.58
N GLY A 52 -21.40 -4.24 9.57
CA GLY A 52 -20.73 -3.46 10.61
C GLY A 52 -21.69 -2.85 11.65
N GLY A 53 -22.91 -3.36 11.84
CA GLY A 53 -23.84 -2.87 12.86
C GLY A 53 -24.31 -1.41 12.67
N HIS A 54 -24.28 -0.62 13.75
CA HIS A 54 -24.76 0.78 13.83
C HIS A 54 -23.93 1.76 12.97
N GLY A 55 -24.49 2.92 12.59
CA GLY A 55 -23.80 3.92 11.76
C GLY A 55 -24.33 5.36 11.91
N TYR A 56 -23.65 6.33 11.29
CA TYR A 56 -24.01 7.75 11.31
C TYR A 56 -25.36 8.00 10.60
N VAL A 57 -26.42 8.23 11.39
CA VAL A 57 -27.82 8.18 10.94
C VAL A 57 -28.50 9.55 11.03
N TYR A 58 -29.47 9.80 10.16
CA TYR A 58 -30.36 10.96 10.28
C TYR A 58 -31.61 10.64 11.11
N GLY A 59 -31.77 11.34 12.23
CA GLY A 59 -32.98 11.31 13.08
C GLY A 59 -33.82 12.57 12.91
N ASN A 60 -33.70 13.51 13.86
CA ASN A 60 -34.09 14.93 13.67
C ASN A 60 -32.90 15.80 13.21
N SER A 61 -31.71 15.21 13.24
CA SER A 61 -30.41 15.74 12.83
C SER A 61 -29.51 14.53 12.54
N TRP A 62 -28.39 14.76 11.87
CA TRP A 62 -27.33 13.77 11.72
C TRP A 62 -26.61 13.48 13.05
N GLY A 63 -26.24 12.22 13.29
CA GLY A 63 -25.54 11.80 14.50
C GLY A 63 -25.28 10.28 14.55
N PHE A 64 -24.33 9.86 15.37
CA PHE A 64 -24.12 8.44 15.69
C PHE A 64 -25.24 7.90 16.58
N GLN A 65 -25.54 6.62 16.46
CA GLN A 65 -26.47 5.89 17.34
C GLN A 65 -25.84 5.58 18.71
N ARG A 66 -24.52 5.67 18.82
CA ARG A 66 -23.74 5.51 20.06
C ARG A 66 -22.88 6.74 20.36
N PRO A 67 -22.62 7.04 21.64
CA PRO A 67 -21.74 8.14 22.03
C PRO A 67 -20.27 7.78 21.80
N LEU A 68 -19.41 8.80 21.76
CA LEU A 68 -17.98 8.62 22.00
C LEU A 68 -17.77 8.13 23.43
N LEU A 69 -17.13 6.97 23.58
CA LEU A 69 -16.79 6.36 24.86
C LEU A 69 -15.37 5.77 24.77
N LEU A 70 -14.50 6.19 25.69
CA LEU A 70 -13.13 5.68 25.86
C LEU A 70 -12.27 5.68 24.57
N GLY A 71 -12.40 6.72 23.75
CA GLY A 71 -11.63 6.93 22.51
C GLY A 71 -12.26 6.35 21.24
N MET A 72 -13.35 5.60 21.35
CA MET A 72 -14.03 4.97 20.21
C MET A 72 -15.53 5.28 20.13
N ILE A 73 -16.12 5.03 18.96
CA ILE A 73 -17.57 4.93 18.75
C ILE A 73 -17.85 3.53 18.19
N GLU A 74 -18.77 2.79 18.82
CA GLU A 74 -19.20 1.44 18.37
C GLU A 74 -19.54 1.43 16.86
N ASP A 75 -20.38 2.37 16.41
CA ASP A 75 -20.82 2.56 15.02
C ASP A 75 -19.69 2.57 13.96
N LEU A 76 -18.49 2.96 14.37
CA LEU A 76 -17.28 3.04 13.53
C LEU A 76 -16.36 1.84 13.79
N GLY A 77 -16.11 1.50 15.05
CA GLY A 77 -15.27 0.36 15.42
C GLY A 77 -15.81 -1.00 14.95
N ASN A 78 -17.11 -1.12 14.74
CA ASN A 78 -17.73 -2.32 14.13
C ASN A 78 -17.46 -2.40 12.62
N GLN A 79 -17.45 -1.26 11.93
CA GLN A 79 -17.16 -1.14 10.51
C GLN A 79 -15.68 -1.42 10.22
N ASP A 80 -14.80 -0.87 11.07
CA ASP A 80 -13.37 -1.15 11.03
C ASP A 80 -13.14 -2.67 11.20
N GLN A 81 -13.84 -3.35 12.12
CA GLN A 81 -13.75 -4.82 12.26
C GLN A 81 -14.24 -5.59 11.02
N MET A 82 -15.37 -5.15 10.42
CA MET A 82 -15.95 -5.81 9.26
C MET A 82 -14.96 -5.83 8.09
N THR A 83 -14.20 -4.75 7.89
CA THR A 83 -13.21 -4.62 6.83
C THR A 83 -12.12 -5.70 6.90
N PHE A 84 -11.52 -5.92 8.07
CA PHE A 84 -10.49 -6.97 8.25
C PHE A 84 -11.06 -8.37 7.94
N LEU A 85 -12.30 -8.67 8.35
CA LEU A 85 -12.90 -9.98 8.08
C LEU A 85 -13.12 -10.23 6.57
N VAL A 86 -13.56 -9.22 5.81
CA VAL A 86 -13.84 -9.36 4.38
C VAL A 86 -12.60 -9.83 3.60
N ASP A 87 -11.41 -9.35 3.97
CA ASP A 87 -10.15 -9.74 3.36
C ASP A 87 -9.79 -11.22 3.63
N TYR A 88 -9.85 -11.67 4.91
CA TYR A 88 -9.67 -13.09 5.25
C TYR A 88 -10.66 -14.02 4.54
N LEU A 89 -11.92 -13.58 4.36
CA LEU A 89 -12.93 -14.33 3.62
C LEU A 89 -12.60 -14.43 2.13
N PHE A 90 -12.16 -13.33 1.52
CA PHE A 90 -11.80 -13.28 0.10
C PHE A 90 -10.58 -14.16 -0.19
N ARG A 91 -9.54 -14.11 0.66
CA ARG A 91 -8.33 -14.95 0.58
C ARG A 91 -8.56 -16.44 0.90
N ALA A 92 -9.75 -16.79 1.42
CA ALA A 92 -10.22 -18.15 1.62
C ALA A 92 -11.16 -18.66 0.49
N GLY A 93 -11.31 -17.92 -0.61
CA GLY A 93 -12.17 -18.27 -1.74
C GLY A 93 -13.67 -17.99 -1.57
N ALA A 94 -14.09 -17.29 -0.50
CA ALA A 94 -15.49 -16.98 -0.29
C ALA A 94 -16.01 -15.93 -1.29
N THR A 95 -17.28 -16.03 -1.68
CA THR A 95 -18.01 -14.92 -2.30
C THR A 95 -18.56 -14.02 -1.20
N VAL A 96 -18.15 -12.75 -1.15
CA VAL A 96 -18.53 -11.82 -0.07
C VAL A 96 -19.55 -10.79 -0.56
N ALA A 97 -20.62 -10.60 0.21
CA ALA A 97 -21.75 -9.72 -0.10
C ALA A 97 -21.97 -8.69 1.03
N PRO A 98 -21.12 -7.64 1.11
CA PRO A 98 -21.04 -6.77 2.28
C PRO A 98 -22.18 -5.74 2.30
N GLN A 99 -22.83 -5.61 3.46
CA GLN A 99 -23.97 -4.72 3.66
C GLN A 99 -23.58 -3.30 4.11
N ARG A 100 -22.27 -3.03 4.29
CA ARG A 100 -21.65 -1.69 4.27
C ARG A 100 -20.50 -1.73 3.26
N PRO A 101 -19.94 -0.60 2.80
CA PRO A 101 -18.70 -0.61 2.01
C PRO A 101 -17.54 -1.26 2.77
N VAL A 102 -16.46 -1.62 2.07
CA VAL A 102 -15.26 -2.30 2.60
C VAL A 102 -14.08 -1.34 2.57
N GLY A 103 -13.38 -1.16 3.69
CA GLY A 103 -12.27 -0.20 3.77
C GLY A 103 -12.72 1.26 3.77
N ASP A 104 -11.75 2.15 3.54
CA ASP A 104 -11.91 3.60 3.48
C ASP A 104 -11.50 4.06 2.08
N GLN A 105 -12.43 4.66 1.32
CA GLN A 105 -12.14 5.16 -0.03
C GLN A 105 -13.16 6.24 -0.43
N PRO A 106 -12.88 7.53 -0.18
CA PRO A 106 -13.84 8.62 -0.37
C PRO A 106 -14.21 8.88 -1.84
N ASN A 107 -13.41 8.43 -2.81
CA ASN A 107 -13.73 8.51 -4.22
C ASN A 107 -14.65 7.35 -4.65
N GLU A 108 -15.47 7.57 -5.69
CA GLU A 108 -16.19 6.48 -6.38
C GLU A 108 -16.33 6.72 -7.88
N VAL A 109 -16.29 5.63 -8.66
CA VAL A 109 -16.73 5.60 -10.06
C VAL A 109 -17.68 4.42 -10.23
N VAL A 110 -18.80 4.64 -10.92
CA VAL A 110 -19.88 3.67 -11.13
C VAL A 110 -20.23 3.69 -12.61
N LEU A 111 -20.28 2.52 -13.23
CA LEU A 111 -20.52 2.37 -14.67
C LEU A 111 -21.59 1.30 -14.90
N ASP A 112 -22.63 1.68 -15.64
CA ASP A 112 -23.73 0.80 -16.05
C ASP A 112 -23.58 0.34 -17.51
N ASN A 113 -24.25 -0.74 -17.89
CA ASN A 113 -24.04 -1.46 -19.14
C ASN A 113 -24.34 -0.70 -20.44
N ASP A 114 -24.93 0.51 -20.40
CA ASP A 114 -25.08 1.38 -21.57
C ASP A 114 -24.51 2.80 -21.40
N ASP A 115 -23.69 3.03 -20.36
CA ASP A 115 -22.75 4.16 -20.30
C ASP A 115 -21.75 4.12 -21.46
N VAL A 116 -21.23 5.28 -21.85
CA VAL A 116 -20.34 5.41 -23.02
C VAL A 116 -18.92 4.89 -22.77
N GLU A 117 -18.54 4.78 -21.50
CA GLU A 117 -17.33 4.17 -20.96
C GLU A 117 -17.35 2.63 -21.01
N VAL A 118 -18.51 2.00 -21.23
CA VAL A 118 -18.67 0.54 -21.27
C VAL A 118 -18.73 0.03 -22.71
N THR A 119 -17.84 -0.89 -23.06
CA THR A 119 -17.68 -1.37 -24.44
C THR A 119 -17.89 -2.88 -24.54
N PHE A 120 -18.45 -3.34 -25.66
CA PHE A 120 -18.87 -4.73 -25.86
C PHE A 120 -18.21 -5.35 -27.10
N THR A 121 -17.59 -6.50 -26.92
CA THR A 121 -17.03 -7.34 -27.98
C THR A 121 -17.74 -8.70 -28.04
N GLY A 122 -17.77 -9.33 -29.21
CA GLY A 122 -18.47 -10.60 -29.41
C GLY A 122 -19.99 -10.44 -29.48
N ALA A 123 -20.72 -11.49 -29.07
CA ALA A 123 -22.17 -11.59 -29.24
C ALA A 123 -22.93 -11.38 -27.92
N TRP A 124 -23.31 -10.13 -27.65
CA TRP A 124 -24.20 -9.75 -26.54
C TRP A 124 -25.63 -9.51 -27.03
N SER A 125 -26.60 -9.62 -26.12
CA SER A 125 -28.03 -9.33 -26.36
C SER A 125 -28.60 -8.48 -25.23
N ASP A 126 -29.41 -7.48 -25.58
CA ASP A 126 -30.12 -6.64 -24.62
C ASP A 126 -31.24 -7.44 -23.92
N SER A 127 -31.38 -7.26 -22.61
CA SER A 127 -32.39 -7.88 -21.77
C SER A 127 -33.74 -7.15 -21.83
N SER A 128 -34.78 -7.82 -21.32
CA SER A 128 -36.08 -7.20 -21.02
C SER A 128 -36.53 -7.55 -19.59
N ALA A 129 -35.58 -7.71 -18.67
CA ALA A 129 -35.85 -7.95 -17.27
C ALA A 129 -36.53 -6.74 -16.60
N SER A 130 -37.29 -7.00 -15.54
CA SER A 130 -37.93 -5.95 -14.73
C SER A 130 -37.13 -5.58 -13.48
N ILE A 131 -35.96 -6.19 -13.28
CA ILE A 131 -35.03 -5.93 -12.17
C ILE A 131 -33.66 -5.74 -12.80
N TYR A 132 -33.03 -4.59 -12.53
CA TYR A 132 -31.74 -4.16 -13.09
C TYR A 132 -31.18 -2.97 -12.31
N PHE A 133 -29.86 -2.74 -12.33
CA PHE A 133 -29.31 -1.42 -12.04
C PHE A 133 -29.48 -0.53 -13.28
N GLY A 134 -29.71 0.77 -13.09
CA GLY A 134 -30.01 1.72 -14.18
C GLY A 134 -31.35 2.45 -13.98
N ASP A 135 -31.57 3.50 -14.76
CA ASP A 135 -32.72 4.39 -14.63
C ASP A 135 -33.93 3.89 -15.45
N ALA A 136 -35.09 4.52 -15.27
CA ALA A 136 -36.37 4.04 -15.82
C ALA A 136 -36.54 4.30 -17.34
N GLY A 137 -35.73 3.64 -18.16
CA GLY A 137 -35.71 3.75 -19.62
C GLY A 137 -34.51 3.12 -20.31
N ASP A 138 -33.49 2.74 -19.55
CA ASP A 138 -32.18 2.29 -20.03
C ASP A 138 -32.20 0.79 -20.40
N VAL A 139 -31.08 0.26 -20.92
CA VAL A 139 -30.97 -1.16 -21.28
C VAL A 139 -30.85 -1.99 -20.00
N PRO A 140 -31.81 -2.90 -19.68
CA PRO A 140 -31.85 -3.54 -18.35
C PRO A 140 -30.64 -4.41 -17.98
N TYR A 141 -30.03 -5.07 -18.96
CA TYR A 141 -28.68 -5.63 -18.87
C TYR A 141 -28.34 -6.24 -20.21
N ARG A 142 -27.05 -6.44 -20.47
CA ARG A 142 -26.61 -7.26 -21.60
C ARG A 142 -26.27 -8.66 -21.12
N PHE A 143 -26.53 -9.66 -21.97
CA PHE A 143 -26.16 -11.03 -21.69
C PHE A 143 -25.48 -11.70 -22.88
N ALA A 144 -24.55 -12.61 -22.60
CA ALA A 144 -23.86 -13.45 -23.58
C ALA A 144 -23.95 -14.91 -23.14
N SER A 145 -24.09 -15.84 -24.09
CA SER A 145 -24.09 -17.28 -23.78
C SER A 145 -22.71 -17.76 -23.34
N THR A 146 -22.65 -18.68 -22.36
CA THR A 146 -21.39 -19.24 -21.87
C THR A 146 -20.67 -20.07 -22.93
N SER A 147 -19.34 -20.05 -22.86
CA SER A 147 -18.43 -20.72 -23.79
C SER A 147 -17.17 -21.17 -23.07
N ALA A 148 -16.66 -22.37 -23.39
CA ALA A 148 -15.40 -22.89 -22.83
C ALA A 148 -14.14 -22.10 -23.30
N THR A 149 -14.31 -21.13 -24.21
CA THR A 149 -13.30 -20.15 -24.59
C THR A 149 -13.92 -18.77 -24.68
N GLU A 150 -13.20 -17.74 -24.24
CA GLU A 150 -13.63 -16.34 -24.34
C GLU A 150 -13.96 -15.97 -25.79
N THR A 151 -15.19 -15.49 -26.00
CA THR A 151 -15.77 -15.15 -27.32
C THR A 151 -16.66 -13.91 -27.30
N ALA A 152 -16.99 -13.41 -26.11
CA ALA A 152 -17.65 -12.13 -25.87
C ALA A 152 -17.19 -11.56 -24.52
N VAL A 153 -16.87 -10.26 -24.51
CA VAL A 153 -16.43 -9.52 -23.32
C VAL A 153 -17.15 -8.19 -23.24
N ALA A 154 -17.54 -7.76 -22.05
CA ALA A 154 -17.97 -6.40 -21.73
C ALA A 154 -16.88 -5.73 -20.87
N ASN A 155 -16.38 -4.56 -21.25
CA ASN A 155 -15.26 -3.89 -20.59
C ASN A 155 -15.68 -2.52 -20.06
N TYR A 156 -15.61 -2.35 -18.74
CA TYR A 156 -16.03 -1.20 -17.94
C TYR A 156 -14.80 -0.37 -17.57
N ARG A 157 -14.52 0.69 -18.33
CA ARG A 157 -13.31 1.52 -18.17
C ARG A 157 -13.63 2.82 -17.41
N PRO A 158 -13.41 2.90 -16.09
CA PRO A 158 -13.59 4.14 -15.34
C PRO A 158 -12.57 5.20 -15.77
N ASN A 159 -12.86 6.46 -15.42
CA ASN A 159 -11.84 7.49 -15.29
C ASN A 159 -11.59 7.72 -13.80
N ILE A 160 -10.53 7.09 -13.28
CA ILE A 160 -10.11 7.21 -11.88
C ILE A 160 -9.49 8.60 -11.68
N THR A 161 -9.99 9.39 -10.74
CA THR A 161 -9.54 10.78 -10.52
C THR A 161 -8.23 10.89 -9.75
N GLU A 162 -7.89 9.86 -8.97
CA GLU A 162 -6.80 9.87 -7.99
C GLU A 162 -6.23 8.45 -7.88
N ALA A 163 -4.92 8.29 -7.79
CA ALA A 163 -4.33 6.96 -7.61
C ALA A 163 -4.61 6.43 -6.20
N GLY A 164 -4.73 5.11 -6.04
CA GLY A 164 -4.92 4.52 -4.72
C GLY A 164 -5.64 3.17 -4.74
N PHE A 165 -5.99 2.68 -3.56
CA PHE A 165 -6.67 1.39 -3.38
C PHE A 165 -8.19 1.58 -3.47
N TYR A 166 -8.81 0.93 -4.47
CA TYR A 166 -10.26 0.95 -4.66
C TYR A 166 -10.83 -0.45 -4.41
N PRO A 167 -11.76 -0.63 -3.46
CA PRO A 167 -12.63 -1.80 -3.41
C PRO A 167 -13.51 -1.82 -4.66
N VAL A 168 -13.62 -2.98 -5.31
CA VAL A 168 -14.37 -3.18 -6.54
C VAL A 168 -15.58 -4.05 -6.25
N TYR A 169 -16.73 -3.68 -6.81
CA TYR A 169 -18.00 -4.39 -6.63
C TYR A 169 -18.70 -4.59 -7.97
N ALA A 170 -19.43 -5.70 -8.09
CA ALA A 170 -20.39 -5.93 -9.16
C ALA A 170 -21.82 -5.92 -8.60
N TRP A 171 -22.75 -5.38 -9.38
CA TRP A 171 -24.18 -5.62 -9.23
C TRP A 171 -24.64 -6.48 -10.41
N THR A 172 -25.45 -7.51 -10.17
CA THR A 172 -25.98 -8.36 -11.25
C THR A 172 -27.23 -9.09 -10.78
N ARG A 173 -28.28 -9.11 -11.61
CA ARG A 173 -29.52 -9.84 -11.31
C ARG A 173 -29.32 -11.37 -11.31
N SER A 174 -29.58 -12.02 -10.16
CA SER A 174 -29.42 -13.48 -9.99
C SER A 174 -30.46 -14.32 -10.76
N GLY A 175 -30.15 -15.59 -11.07
CA GLY A 175 -31.05 -16.45 -11.83
C GLY A 175 -30.57 -17.89 -12.07
N SER A 176 -31.51 -18.82 -12.33
CA SER A 176 -31.21 -20.25 -12.58
C SER A 176 -30.56 -20.53 -13.93
N ASP A 177 -30.53 -19.54 -14.81
CA ASP A 177 -29.94 -19.52 -16.15
C ASP A 177 -28.56 -18.83 -16.19
N ARG A 178 -28.09 -18.27 -15.08
CA ARG A 178 -26.73 -17.71 -14.92
C ARG A 178 -25.67 -18.81 -14.96
N ALA A 179 -24.43 -18.42 -15.29
CA ALA A 179 -23.24 -19.22 -14.99
C ALA A 179 -23.08 -19.43 -13.47
N SER A 180 -22.49 -20.55 -13.04
CA SER A 180 -22.03 -20.72 -11.65
C SER A 180 -20.66 -20.10 -11.38
N ASP A 181 -20.01 -19.63 -12.43
CA ASP A 181 -18.61 -19.27 -12.54
C ASP A 181 -18.46 -18.00 -13.40
N GLN A 182 -19.32 -16.99 -13.20
CA GLN A 182 -19.25 -15.76 -14.01
C GLN A 182 -17.93 -15.04 -13.75
N LEU A 183 -17.10 -14.96 -14.79
CA LEU A 183 -15.76 -14.41 -14.72
C LEU A 183 -15.75 -12.88 -14.87
N TYR A 184 -15.25 -12.23 -13.83
CA TYR A 184 -14.79 -10.85 -13.81
C TYR A 184 -13.25 -10.83 -13.90
N ARG A 185 -12.67 -9.92 -14.67
CA ARG A 185 -11.23 -9.67 -14.72
C ARG A 185 -10.97 -8.21 -14.40
N VAL A 186 -10.39 -7.94 -13.24
CA VAL A 186 -10.06 -6.58 -12.80
C VAL A 186 -8.67 -6.24 -13.32
N ASN A 187 -8.57 -5.23 -14.20
CA ASN A 187 -7.33 -4.67 -14.71
C ASN A 187 -6.89 -3.52 -13.79
N HIS A 188 -5.76 -3.66 -13.09
CA HIS A 188 -5.25 -2.76 -12.06
C HIS A 188 -3.78 -2.39 -12.32
N SER A 189 -3.12 -1.62 -11.43
CA SER A 189 -1.76 -1.09 -11.72
C SER A 189 -0.65 -2.14 -11.72
N GLY A 190 -0.94 -3.39 -11.33
CA GLY A 190 0.00 -4.51 -11.36
C GLY A 190 -0.26 -5.55 -12.45
N GLY A 191 -1.38 -5.46 -13.19
CA GLY A 191 -1.78 -6.46 -14.18
C GLY A 191 -3.29 -6.74 -14.14
N SER A 192 -3.66 -8.02 -14.17
CA SER A 192 -5.05 -8.48 -14.05
C SER A 192 -5.24 -9.45 -12.88
N THR A 193 -6.42 -9.41 -12.26
CA THR A 193 -6.90 -10.49 -11.37
C THR A 193 -8.26 -11.02 -11.84
N GLU A 194 -8.36 -12.32 -12.05
CA GLU A 194 -9.59 -13.04 -12.42
C GLU A 194 -10.36 -13.53 -11.18
N VAL A 195 -11.67 -13.24 -11.14
CA VAL A 195 -12.55 -13.47 -9.99
C VAL A 195 -13.86 -14.08 -10.50
N THR A 196 -14.33 -15.18 -9.92
CA THR A 196 -15.53 -15.88 -10.39
C THR A 196 -16.67 -15.84 -9.37
N VAL A 197 -17.87 -15.44 -9.82
CA VAL A 197 -19.04 -15.29 -8.93
C VAL A 197 -20.19 -16.18 -9.36
N ASN A 198 -20.76 -16.91 -8.41
CA ASN A 198 -21.92 -17.77 -8.63
C ASN A 198 -23.24 -16.98 -8.58
N HIS A 199 -23.58 -16.30 -9.66
CA HIS A 199 -24.83 -15.54 -9.78
C HIS A 199 -26.11 -16.40 -9.87
N ARG A 200 -26.00 -17.73 -9.75
CA ARG A 200 -27.16 -18.60 -9.46
C ARG A 200 -27.54 -18.59 -7.98
N MET A 201 -26.61 -18.26 -7.08
CA MET A 201 -26.78 -18.23 -5.61
C MET A 201 -26.95 -16.81 -5.04
N VAL A 202 -26.25 -15.81 -5.57
CA VAL A 202 -26.24 -14.43 -5.04
C VAL A 202 -26.32 -13.37 -6.14
N GLY A 203 -27.00 -12.25 -5.89
CA GLY A 203 -27.07 -11.11 -6.80
C GLY A 203 -28.11 -10.08 -6.35
N ASN A 204 -28.62 -9.27 -7.25
CA ASN A 204 -29.58 -8.17 -7.01
C ASN A 204 -29.08 -7.07 -6.04
N GLY A 205 -27.82 -7.14 -5.61
CA GLY A 205 -27.13 -6.25 -4.68
C GLY A 205 -25.62 -6.32 -4.93
N LEU A 206 -24.84 -5.56 -4.16
CA LEU A 206 -23.40 -5.44 -4.36
C LEU A 206 -22.64 -6.68 -3.86
N VAL A 207 -21.88 -7.31 -4.75
CA VAL A 207 -20.94 -8.40 -4.45
C VAL A 207 -19.51 -7.86 -4.59
N TYR A 208 -18.67 -8.11 -3.60
CA TYR A 208 -17.28 -7.67 -3.56
C TYR A 208 -16.40 -8.53 -4.48
N LEU A 209 -15.58 -7.89 -5.31
CA LEU A 209 -14.64 -8.54 -6.22
C LEU A 209 -13.18 -8.47 -5.74
N GLY A 210 -12.87 -7.73 -4.68
CA GLY A 210 -11.50 -7.48 -4.21
C GLY A 210 -11.20 -5.99 -4.06
N THR A 211 -10.03 -5.67 -3.52
CA THR A 211 -9.51 -4.29 -3.41
C THR A 211 -8.18 -4.21 -4.13
N TYR A 212 -8.04 -3.25 -5.04
CA TYR A 212 -6.92 -3.19 -5.97
C TYR A 212 -6.36 -1.77 -6.07
N HIS A 213 -5.05 -1.64 -6.31
CA HIS A 213 -4.45 -0.35 -6.58
C HIS A 213 -4.67 0.07 -8.04
N PHE A 214 -5.21 1.26 -8.25
CA PHE A 214 -5.40 1.86 -9.57
C PHE A 214 -4.52 3.12 -9.70
N LYS A 215 -3.95 3.32 -10.89
CA LYS A 215 -3.44 4.64 -11.28
C LYS A 215 -4.61 5.53 -11.73
N ALA A 216 -4.43 6.85 -11.63
CA ALA A 216 -5.36 7.83 -12.17
C ALA A 216 -5.53 7.69 -13.71
N GLY A 217 -6.58 8.32 -14.24
CA GLY A 217 -6.97 8.22 -15.64
C GLY A 217 -7.74 6.93 -15.95
N THR A 218 -7.64 6.45 -17.20
CA THR A 218 -8.47 5.35 -17.71
C THR A 218 -7.72 4.02 -17.87
N SER A 219 -6.57 3.83 -17.23
CA SER A 219 -5.72 2.66 -17.50
C SER A 219 -6.24 1.34 -16.92
N GLY A 220 -7.03 1.39 -15.84
CA GLY A 220 -7.67 0.22 -15.25
C GLY A 220 -9.10 0.01 -15.78
N SER A 221 -9.66 -1.17 -15.54
CA SER A 221 -11.04 -1.52 -15.91
C SER A 221 -11.52 -2.80 -15.22
N VAL A 222 -12.80 -3.16 -15.41
CA VAL A 222 -13.28 -4.53 -15.17
C VAL A 222 -13.84 -5.10 -16.47
N GLU A 223 -13.43 -6.32 -16.81
CA GLU A 223 -13.98 -7.09 -17.91
C GLU A 223 -14.89 -8.22 -17.41
N ILE A 224 -16.09 -8.34 -17.99
CA ILE A 224 -16.98 -9.48 -17.78
C ILE A 224 -16.87 -10.38 -19.00
N SER A 225 -16.38 -11.60 -18.79
CA SER A 225 -16.10 -12.57 -19.84
C SER A 225 -17.19 -13.64 -19.93
N ASN A 226 -17.50 -14.09 -21.16
CA ASN A 226 -18.36 -15.26 -21.36
C ASN A 226 -17.63 -16.62 -21.26
N ARG A 227 -16.34 -16.62 -20.87
CA ARG A 227 -15.55 -17.82 -20.57
C ARG A 227 -16.11 -18.50 -19.31
N SER A 228 -16.67 -19.70 -19.45
CA SER A 228 -17.31 -20.45 -18.36
C SER A 228 -17.47 -21.93 -18.72
N ASP A 229 -17.36 -22.80 -17.72
CA ASP A 229 -17.53 -24.26 -17.81
C ASP A 229 -18.99 -24.71 -17.58
N ASP A 230 -19.87 -23.89 -16.99
CA ASP A 230 -21.33 -24.16 -16.94
C ASP A 230 -21.94 -23.88 -18.33
N ALA A 231 -21.78 -24.87 -19.23
CA ALA A 231 -22.16 -24.76 -20.63
C ALA A 231 -23.68 -24.63 -20.85
N GLY A 232 -24.10 -23.65 -21.65
CA GLY A 232 -25.51 -23.42 -21.99
C GLY A 232 -26.24 -22.47 -21.04
N ARG A 233 -25.48 -21.66 -20.29
CA ARG A 233 -25.96 -20.56 -19.44
C ARG A 233 -25.76 -19.21 -20.13
N VAL A 234 -26.00 -18.14 -19.39
CA VAL A 234 -25.58 -16.79 -19.74
C VAL A 234 -24.73 -16.15 -18.65
N VAL A 235 -23.76 -15.33 -19.04
CA VAL A 235 -23.17 -14.29 -18.19
C VAL A 235 -23.90 -12.97 -18.42
N ILE A 236 -23.92 -12.11 -17.41
CA ILE A 236 -24.62 -10.82 -17.40
C ILE A 236 -23.62 -9.68 -17.25
N ALA A 237 -23.81 -8.64 -18.06
CA ALA A 237 -23.16 -7.35 -17.93
C ALA A 237 -24.23 -6.30 -17.58
N ASP A 238 -24.11 -5.76 -16.36
CA ASP A 238 -25.05 -4.92 -15.61
C ASP A 238 -24.19 -3.74 -15.07
N MET A 239 -24.14 -3.44 -13.75
CA MET A 239 -23.25 -2.41 -13.21
C MET A 239 -21.94 -2.92 -12.54
N ILE A 240 -20.85 -2.16 -12.73
CA ILE A 240 -19.57 -2.26 -12.00
C ILE A 240 -19.32 -0.96 -11.21
N ARG A 241 -18.71 -1.09 -10.02
CA ARG A 241 -18.36 0.03 -9.12
C ARG A 241 -16.94 -0.09 -8.57
N PHE A 242 -16.26 1.06 -8.50
CA PHE A 242 -14.93 1.25 -7.93
C PHE A 242 -15.02 2.27 -6.78
N GLY A 243 -14.45 1.97 -5.61
CA GLY A 243 -14.38 2.89 -4.46
C GLY A 243 -15.61 2.87 -3.56
N ASN A 244 -15.64 3.69 -2.50
CA ASN A 244 -16.73 3.71 -1.51
C ASN A 244 -17.57 4.99 -1.51
N GLY A 245 -16.99 6.14 -1.87
CA GLY A 245 -17.71 7.39 -2.08
C GLY A 245 -18.20 8.08 -0.80
N ILE A 246 -18.84 9.24 -0.98
CA ILE A 246 -19.41 10.08 0.09
C ILE A 246 -20.93 9.86 0.20
N GLY A 247 -21.46 9.87 1.42
CA GLY A 247 -22.89 9.76 1.71
C GLY A 247 -23.72 10.85 1.04
N ASP A 248 -24.60 10.46 0.11
CA ASP A 248 -25.39 11.30 -0.79
C ASP A 248 -26.91 11.28 -0.51
N THR A 249 -27.34 10.55 0.52
CA THR A 249 -28.77 10.37 0.85
C THR A 249 -29.31 11.53 1.69
N ASP A 250 -30.10 12.44 1.10
CA ASP A 250 -30.84 13.47 1.84
C ASP A 250 -32.19 12.93 2.34
N LEU A 251 -32.42 13.00 3.66
CA LEU A 251 -33.65 12.60 4.34
C LEU A 251 -34.49 13.77 4.86
N GLY A 252 -34.28 14.96 4.29
CA GLY A 252 -34.94 16.22 4.64
C GLY A 252 -34.11 17.14 5.54
N GLY A 253 -32.80 16.86 5.68
CA GLY A 253 -31.85 17.60 6.50
C GLY A 253 -30.55 17.98 5.78
N GLY A 254 -30.45 17.69 4.47
CA GLY A 254 -29.18 17.62 3.76
C GLY A 254 -28.52 16.24 3.92
N VAL A 255 -27.49 15.99 3.11
CA VAL A 255 -26.66 14.78 3.16
C VAL A 255 -25.73 14.77 4.40
N SER A 256 -25.12 13.63 4.72
CA SER A 256 -24.26 13.48 5.90
C SER A 256 -22.93 14.22 5.81
N GLY A 257 -22.33 14.27 4.61
CA GLY A 257 -20.97 14.79 4.40
C GLY A 257 -19.86 13.89 4.98
N ARG A 258 -20.13 12.59 5.19
CA ARG A 258 -19.13 11.58 5.59
C ARG A 258 -18.92 10.54 4.49
N THR A 259 -17.84 9.77 4.56
CA THR A 259 -17.66 8.60 3.67
C THR A 259 -18.78 7.58 3.90
N ARG A 260 -19.11 6.80 2.87
CA ARG A 260 -20.32 5.96 2.90
C ARG A 260 -20.20 4.76 3.86
N GLU A 261 -19.00 4.42 4.29
CA GLU A 261 -18.72 3.43 5.34
C GLU A 261 -19.01 3.95 6.75
N ASP A 262 -18.93 5.26 7.03
CA ASP A 262 -19.38 5.83 8.31
C ASP A 262 -20.92 5.75 8.47
N GLU A 263 -21.65 5.64 7.36
CA GLU A 263 -23.11 5.54 7.32
C GLU A 263 -23.62 4.12 7.63
N PRO A 264 -24.86 3.98 8.17
CA PRO A 264 -25.47 2.67 8.39
C PRO A 264 -25.85 2.00 7.07
N ALA A 265 -25.77 0.67 7.03
CA ALA A 265 -26.05 -0.19 5.87
C ALA A 265 -27.35 0.10 5.10
N VAL A 266 -28.39 0.63 5.76
CA VAL A 266 -29.62 1.01 5.06
C VAL A 266 -29.39 2.11 4.02
N TYR A 267 -28.39 2.99 4.16
CA TYR A 267 -28.05 4.01 3.16
C TYR A 267 -27.21 3.42 2.02
N TRP A 268 -26.32 2.46 2.30
CA TRP A 268 -25.63 1.64 1.30
C TRP A 268 -26.62 0.86 0.40
N ILE A 269 -27.57 0.16 1.03
CA ILE A 269 -28.62 -0.58 0.31
C ILE A 269 -29.51 0.38 -0.47
N LYS A 270 -29.94 1.49 0.17
CA LYS A 270 -30.74 2.53 -0.50
C LYS A 270 -30.00 3.16 -1.68
N TRP A 271 -28.69 3.36 -1.59
CA TRP A 271 -27.88 3.99 -2.62
C TRP A 271 -28.00 3.28 -3.97
N HIS A 272 -27.87 1.95 -4.00
CA HIS A 272 -28.05 1.19 -5.24
C HIS A 272 -29.52 0.85 -5.52
N VAL A 273 -30.40 0.73 -4.51
CA VAL A 273 -31.83 0.45 -4.76
C VAL A 273 -32.57 1.66 -5.35
N ASP A 274 -32.24 2.89 -4.96
CA ASP A 274 -32.76 4.10 -5.61
C ASP A 274 -32.27 4.24 -7.06
N ARG A 275 -31.19 3.53 -7.43
CA ARG A 275 -30.57 3.45 -8.76
C ARG A 275 -30.85 2.13 -9.47
N ALA A 276 -31.83 1.35 -9.00
CA ALA A 276 -32.20 0.06 -9.56
C ALA A 276 -33.71 -0.08 -9.74
N GLN A 277 -34.12 -0.69 -10.84
CA GLN A 277 -35.52 -0.95 -11.13
C GLN A 277 -36.00 -2.25 -10.47
N GLY A 278 -37.29 -2.29 -10.13
CA GLY A 278 -37.99 -3.53 -9.75
C GLY A 278 -37.72 -4.09 -8.34
N VAL A 279 -36.73 -3.58 -7.61
CA VAL A 279 -36.55 -3.90 -6.19
C VAL A 279 -37.69 -3.27 -5.39
N SER A 280 -38.32 -4.04 -4.51
CA SER A 280 -39.45 -3.55 -3.71
C SER A 280 -38.98 -2.91 -2.40
N THR A 281 -39.72 -1.92 -1.89
CA THR A 281 -39.45 -1.33 -0.58
C THR A 281 -39.72 -2.28 0.58
N SER A 282 -40.34 -3.44 0.34
CA SER A 282 -40.44 -4.53 1.32
C SER A 282 -39.11 -5.24 1.58
N GLU A 283 -38.17 -5.26 0.63
CA GLU A 283 -36.95 -6.08 0.73
C GLU A 283 -35.89 -5.47 1.67
N TYR A 284 -36.02 -4.18 1.99
CA TYR A 284 -35.11 -3.44 2.88
C TYR A 284 -35.86 -2.52 3.88
N GLY A 285 -37.00 -1.96 3.48
CA GLY A 285 -37.85 -1.12 4.34
C GLY A 285 -38.61 -1.91 5.41
N GLY A 286 -38.80 -1.32 6.59
CA GLY A 286 -39.51 -1.98 7.69
C GLY A 286 -39.64 -1.11 8.96
N PRO A 287 -40.13 -1.68 10.08
CA PRO A 287 -40.31 -0.94 11.34
C PRO A 287 -39.00 -0.55 12.06
N SER A 288 -37.90 -1.25 11.76
CA SER A 288 -36.54 -0.91 12.20
C SER A 288 -35.60 -1.14 11.02
N THR A 289 -35.47 -0.12 10.17
CA THR A 289 -34.74 -0.18 8.90
C THR A 289 -33.24 -0.32 9.07
N THR A 290 -32.64 0.36 10.04
CA THR A 290 -31.19 0.29 10.31
C THR A 290 -30.74 -1.07 10.83
N VAL A 291 -31.57 -1.76 11.63
CA VAL A 291 -31.20 -3.03 12.28
C VAL A 291 -31.67 -4.26 11.49
N SER A 292 -32.85 -4.21 10.85
CA SER A 292 -33.42 -5.38 10.14
C SER A 292 -33.47 -5.23 8.62
N GLY A 293 -33.04 -4.09 8.08
CA GLY A 293 -32.87 -3.88 6.64
C GLY A 293 -31.76 -4.75 6.04
N PRO A 294 -30.54 -4.75 6.61
CA PRO A 294 -29.39 -5.49 6.06
C PRO A 294 -29.66 -6.98 5.88
N THR A 295 -30.15 -7.64 6.93
CA THR A 295 -30.45 -9.07 6.91
C THR A 295 -31.56 -9.44 5.94
N ARG A 296 -32.59 -8.59 5.81
CA ARG A 296 -33.66 -8.82 4.81
C ARG A 296 -33.14 -8.62 3.40
N TYR A 297 -32.23 -7.67 3.22
CA TYR A 297 -31.61 -7.48 1.92
C TYR A 297 -30.66 -8.62 1.56
N SER A 298 -29.95 -9.19 2.53
CA SER A 298 -29.21 -10.44 2.35
C SER A 298 -30.11 -11.64 1.99
N GLU A 299 -31.35 -11.72 2.51
CA GLU A 299 -32.35 -12.71 2.08
C GLU A 299 -32.82 -12.45 0.63
N TYR A 300 -33.11 -11.21 0.25
CA TYR A 300 -33.43 -10.83 -1.13
C TYR A 300 -32.28 -11.00 -2.15
N MET A 301 -31.03 -10.82 -1.70
CA MET A 301 -29.83 -11.07 -2.50
C MET A 301 -29.57 -12.58 -2.67
N ASN A 302 -29.93 -13.36 -1.66
CA ASN A 302 -29.81 -14.80 -1.65
C ASN A 302 -30.81 -15.45 -2.62
N ARG A 303 -30.48 -16.68 -3.04
CA ARG A 303 -31.40 -17.56 -3.73
C ARG A 303 -31.35 -18.95 -3.10
N GLU A 304 -32.27 -19.24 -2.17
CA GLU A 304 -32.41 -20.58 -1.54
C GLU A 304 -32.53 -21.73 -2.55
N ALA A 305 -33.11 -21.45 -3.73
CA ALA A 305 -33.33 -22.41 -4.81
C ALA A 305 -32.05 -22.81 -5.60
N GLU A 306 -30.87 -22.57 -5.02
CA GLU A 306 -29.55 -23.01 -5.51
C GLU A 306 -28.64 -23.30 -4.31
N GLY A 307 -27.91 -24.42 -4.30
CA GLY A 307 -27.09 -24.83 -3.15
C GLY A 307 -27.91 -25.29 -1.93
N SER A 308 -27.37 -25.12 -0.74
CA SER A 308 -27.97 -25.52 0.55
C SER A 308 -27.81 -24.46 1.64
N LEU A 309 -28.44 -24.67 2.81
CA LEU A 309 -28.26 -23.82 4.00
C LEU A 309 -26.79 -23.71 4.43
N SER A 310 -26.05 -24.82 4.34
CA SER A 310 -24.64 -24.95 4.75
C SER A 310 -23.64 -24.33 3.77
N ASP A 311 -24.11 -23.58 2.77
CA ASP A 311 -23.26 -22.88 1.79
C ASP A 311 -23.26 -21.36 1.99
N ARG A 312 -23.86 -20.87 3.08
CA ARG A 312 -24.07 -19.43 3.33
C ARG A 312 -24.25 -19.07 4.79
N VAL A 313 -23.87 -17.83 5.15
CA VAL A 313 -23.96 -17.31 6.52
C VAL A 313 -24.04 -15.78 6.53
N TYR A 314 -24.64 -15.21 7.57
CA TYR A 314 -24.62 -13.77 7.87
C TYR A 314 -23.83 -13.51 9.16
N ILE A 315 -22.78 -12.69 9.08
CA ILE A 315 -21.97 -12.27 10.23
C ILE A 315 -22.05 -10.75 10.38
N SER A 316 -22.38 -10.29 11.58
CA SER A 316 -22.29 -8.88 11.94
C SER A 316 -21.36 -8.65 13.12
N PHE A 317 -20.71 -7.49 13.16
CA PHE A 317 -19.97 -7.03 14.34
C PHE A 317 -20.75 -5.96 15.10
N HIS A 318 -20.78 -6.10 16.42
CA HIS A 318 -21.18 -5.07 17.39
C HIS A 318 -20.08 -4.99 18.48
N SER A 319 -20.19 -4.07 19.41
CA SER A 319 -19.40 -4.09 20.66
C SER A 319 -20.30 -3.72 21.83
N ASN A 320 -20.14 -4.43 22.95
CA ASN A 320 -21.17 -4.49 24.00
C ASN A 320 -20.95 -3.43 25.09
N ALA A 321 -21.97 -3.20 25.92
CA ALA A 321 -21.90 -2.31 27.08
C ALA A 321 -22.77 -2.84 28.24
N GLY A 322 -22.49 -2.42 29.48
CA GLY A 322 -23.30 -2.77 30.63
C GLY A 322 -23.03 -1.95 31.89
N SER A 323 -21.87 -2.16 32.52
CA SER A 323 -21.51 -1.53 33.80
C SER A 323 -20.02 -1.17 33.90
N GLY A 324 -19.34 -1.06 32.76
CA GLY A 324 -17.90 -0.82 32.63
C GLY A 324 -17.00 -1.93 33.19
N SER A 325 -17.57 -3.06 33.61
CA SER A 325 -16.87 -4.14 34.32
C SER A 325 -16.97 -5.51 33.65
N ASN A 326 -17.69 -5.61 32.53
CA ASN A 326 -17.72 -6.81 31.69
C ASN A 326 -16.57 -6.73 30.66
N ARG A 327 -16.10 -7.87 30.17
CA ARG A 327 -15.04 -7.95 29.16
C ARG A 327 -15.19 -9.16 28.22
N GLY A 328 -14.55 -9.10 27.06
CA GLY A 328 -14.39 -10.17 26.07
C GLY A 328 -15.62 -10.47 25.21
N THR A 329 -15.38 -11.20 24.11
CA THR A 329 -16.33 -11.48 23.01
C THR A 329 -17.62 -12.22 23.41
N LEU A 330 -18.71 -11.96 22.68
CA LEU A 330 -20.00 -12.67 22.80
C LEU A 330 -20.68 -12.87 21.44
N GLY A 331 -20.99 -14.12 21.08
CA GLY A 331 -21.89 -14.46 19.99
C GLY A 331 -23.35 -14.33 20.41
N LEU A 332 -24.12 -13.46 19.75
CA LEU A 332 -25.54 -13.27 20.06
C LEU A 332 -26.41 -14.30 19.33
N LEU A 333 -27.47 -14.77 19.99
CA LEU A 333 -28.51 -15.59 19.39
C LEU A 333 -29.90 -15.21 19.89
N ASN A 334 -30.90 -15.66 19.15
CA ASN A 334 -32.32 -15.60 19.49
C ASN A 334 -32.83 -16.96 19.98
N GLY A 335 -34.03 -16.98 20.56
CA GLY A 335 -34.80 -18.21 20.77
C GLY A 335 -35.40 -18.41 22.16
N ASN A 336 -34.81 -17.87 23.24
CA ASN A 336 -35.32 -18.09 24.61
C ASN A 336 -36.79 -17.68 24.79
N ASN A 337 -37.20 -16.54 24.24
CA ASN A 337 -38.60 -16.08 24.35
C ASN A 337 -39.44 -16.61 23.18
N ARG A 338 -38.81 -16.76 22.00
CA ARG A 338 -39.49 -17.16 20.77
C ARG A 338 -38.60 -18.00 19.86
N ALA A 339 -38.68 -19.31 20.01
CA ALA A 339 -37.92 -20.29 19.21
C ALA A 339 -38.08 -20.20 17.67
N SER A 340 -39.04 -19.43 17.12
CA SER A 340 -39.13 -19.14 15.68
C SER A 340 -38.21 -18.03 15.18
N ALA A 341 -37.62 -17.23 16.09
CA ALA A 341 -36.69 -16.16 15.78
C ALA A 341 -35.22 -16.63 15.68
N ALA A 342 -34.93 -17.87 16.08
CA ALA A 342 -33.62 -18.49 15.92
C ALA A 342 -33.45 -19.12 14.53
N THR A 343 -32.29 -18.93 13.88
CA THR A 343 -31.94 -19.65 12.65
C THR A 343 -31.55 -21.11 12.95
N PRO A 344 -31.62 -22.05 11.98
CA PRO A 344 -31.60 -23.49 12.26
C PRO A 344 -30.41 -24.02 13.07
N ASN A 345 -29.23 -23.42 12.90
CA ASN A 345 -27.99 -23.76 13.61
C ASN A 345 -27.45 -22.56 14.41
N GLN A 346 -28.26 -21.55 14.74
CA GLN A 346 -27.78 -20.26 15.29
C GLN A 346 -26.87 -20.40 16.52
N PHE A 347 -27.23 -21.28 17.45
CA PHE A 347 -26.42 -21.55 18.64
C PHE A 347 -25.04 -22.16 18.28
N LEU A 348 -24.98 -23.04 17.28
CA LEU A 348 -23.72 -23.62 16.81
C LEU A 348 -22.83 -22.55 16.18
N LEU A 349 -23.40 -21.69 15.33
CA LEU A 349 -22.66 -20.57 14.73
C LEU A 349 -22.13 -19.61 15.81
N ALA A 350 -23.00 -19.09 16.66
CA ALA A 350 -22.64 -18.13 17.72
C ALA A 350 -21.62 -18.72 18.71
N ASN A 351 -21.78 -19.97 19.14
CA ASN A 351 -20.87 -20.62 20.07
C ASN A 351 -19.52 -20.99 19.44
N THR A 352 -19.49 -21.45 18.18
CA THR A 352 -18.22 -21.81 17.52
C THR A 352 -17.39 -20.56 17.24
N VAL A 353 -17.99 -19.52 16.64
CA VAL A 353 -17.24 -18.31 16.25
C VAL A 353 -16.76 -17.53 17.48
N ALA A 354 -17.63 -17.23 18.45
CA ALA A 354 -17.21 -16.51 19.67
C ALA A 354 -16.41 -17.38 20.66
N GLY A 355 -16.47 -18.72 20.53
CA GLY A 355 -15.59 -19.64 21.23
C GLY A 355 -14.16 -19.59 20.69
N GLU A 356 -14.01 -19.69 19.37
CA GLU A 356 -12.73 -19.56 18.67
C GLU A 356 -12.04 -18.22 19.01
N VAL A 357 -12.75 -17.11 18.79
CA VAL A 357 -12.26 -15.76 19.09
C VAL A 357 -11.88 -15.58 20.56
N ASN A 358 -12.55 -16.25 21.50
CA ASN A 358 -12.12 -16.23 22.90
C ASN A 358 -10.81 -16.99 23.11
N ASP A 359 -10.71 -18.21 22.60
CA ASP A 359 -9.62 -19.13 22.93
C ASP A 359 -8.31 -18.73 22.24
N ASP A 360 -8.36 -18.19 21.02
CA ASP A 360 -7.18 -17.72 20.28
C ASP A 360 -6.64 -16.38 20.80
N LEU A 361 -7.48 -15.41 21.14
CA LEU A 361 -6.99 -14.17 21.77
C LEU A 361 -6.51 -14.43 23.21
N VAL A 362 -6.98 -15.50 23.87
CA VAL A 362 -6.38 -16.02 25.11
C VAL A 362 -5.03 -16.71 24.86
N ALA A 363 -4.84 -17.36 23.72
CA ALA A 363 -3.56 -17.97 23.35
C ALA A 363 -2.48 -16.92 23.00
N GLN A 364 -2.88 -15.72 22.58
CA GLN A 364 -2.04 -14.56 22.28
C GLN A 364 -1.79 -13.64 23.50
N ASN A 365 -2.16 -14.05 24.72
CA ASN A 365 -1.91 -13.28 25.95
C ASN A 365 -0.41 -12.97 26.13
N GLY A 366 -0.08 -11.68 26.13
CA GLY A 366 1.30 -11.16 26.16
C GLY A 366 1.83 -10.64 24.83
N LEU A 367 1.05 -10.74 23.74
CA LEU A 367 1.34 -10.14 22.42
C LEU A 367 0.53 -8.87 22.13
N PHE A 368 -0.43 -8.53 22.98
CA PHE A 368 -1.21 -7.29 22.95
C PHE A 368 -0.92 -6.46 24.20
N GLU A 369 -1.21 -5.15 24.19
CA GLU A 369 -1.05 -4.25 25.35
C GLU A 369 -1.68 -4.84 26.62
N HIS A 370 -2.88 -5.40 26.50
CA HIS A 370 -3.62 -6.03 27.60
C HIS A 370 -3.98 -7.47 27.31
N ASN A 371 -3.89 -8.31 28.34
CA ASN A 371 -4.38 -9.69 28.27
C ASN A 371 -5.91 -9.73 28.00
N TRP A 372 -6.31 -10.62 27.08
CA TRP A 372 -7.70 -10.87 26.73
C TRP A 372 -8.46 -11.51 27.89
N PHE A 373 -9.73 -11.14 28.04
CA PHE A 373 -10.55 -11.68 29.11
C PHE A 373 -11.12 -13.05 28.73
N ASN A 374 -10.53 -14.12 29.26
CA ASN A 374 -11.01 -15.49 29.05
C ASN A 374 -12.41 -15.69 29.68
N ARG A 375 -13.41 -15.91 28.83
CA ARG A 375 -14.79 -16.20 29.20
C ARG A 375 -15.05 -17.70 29.23
N THR A 376 -15.90 -18.13 30.17
CA THR A 376 -16.44 -19.51 30.19
C THR A 376 -17.83 -19.62 29.53
N THR A 377 -18.33 -18.51 28.97
CA THR A 377 -19.63 -18.41 28.32
C THR A 377 -19.52 -17.40 27.17
N HIS A 378 -19.50 -17.94 25.96
CA HIS A 378 -19.25 -17.21 24.71
C HIS A 378 -20.53 -16.77 24.00
N THR A 379 -21.70 -17.17 24.50
CA THR A 379 -23.00 -16.88 23.88
C THR A 379 -23.90 -16.01 24.77
N LEU A 380 -24.70 -15.15 24.15
CA LEU A 380 -25.73 -14.34 24.82
C LEU A 380 -27.07 -14.43 24.07
N ASP A 381 -28.08 -14.91 24.78
CA ASP A 381 -29.49 -14.86 24.41
C ASP A 381 -30.23 -14.05 25.49
N ARG A 382 -31.11 -13.13 25.11
CA ARG A 382 -31.75 -12.15 25.99
C ARG A 382 -33.21 -12.50 26.29
N SER A 383 -33.58 -12.52 27.56
CA SER A 383 -34.96 -12.86 28.00
C SER A 383 -35.97 -11.70 27.92
N ASP A 384 -35.63 -10.62 27.19
CA ASP A 384 -36.44 -9.40 27.07
C ASP A 384 -36.65 -8.92 25.63
N ILE A 385 -35.78 -9.30 24.69
CA ILE A 385 -35.85 -8.99 23.25
C ILE A 385 -35.51 -10.21 22.40
N GLU A 386 -35.84 -10.15 21.10
CA GLU A 386 -35.18 -10.97 20.07
C GLU A 386 -34.44 -9.98 19.16
N PHE A 387 -33.15 -10.18 18.93
CA PHE A 387 -32.29 -9.32 18.12
C PHE A 387 -32.76 -9.30 16.67
N GLY A 388 -33.29 -8.15 16.22
CA GLY A 388 -33.97 -8.01 14.92
C GLY A 388 -33.08 -8.21 13.69
N GLU A 389 -31.75 -8.12 13.86
CA GLU A 389 -30.75 -8.33 12.82
C GLU A 389 -30.46 -9.82 12.56
N ILE A 390 -30.64 -10.69 13.55
CA ILE A 390 -30.36 -12.14 13.43
C ILE A 390 -31.64 -12.95 13.60
N ASN A 391 -32.76 -12.37 13.15
CA ASN A 391 -34.09 -12.90 13.39
C ASN A 391 -34.60 -13.75 12.22
N ASN A 392 -34.82 -15.03 12.49
CA ASN A 392 -35.33 -15.99 11.53
C ASN A 392 -36.79 -15.74 11.07
N GLU A 393 -37.54 -14.85 11.74
CA GLU A 393 -38.81 -14.32 11.20
C GLU A 393 -38.61 -13.37 10.00
N VAL A 394 -37.37 -12.98 9.70
CA VAL A 394 -36.95 -12.27 8.48
C VAL A 394 -36.16 -13.20 7.56
N ILE A 395 -35.19 -13.96 8.11
CA ILE A 395 -34.30 -14.83 7.30
C ILE A 395 -35.01 -16.08 6.76
N ASN A 396 -36.19 -16.44 7.29
CA ASN A 396 -37.05 -17.53 6.80
C ASN A 396 -36.39 -18.94 6.76
N GLY A 397 -35.21 -19.10 7.36
CA GLY A 397 -34.41 -20.33 7.35
C GLY A 397 -33.46 -20.47 6.15
N GLU A 398 -33.21 -19.39 5.38
CA GLU A 398 -32.33 -19.45 4.20
C GLU A 398 -30.83 -19.45 4.52
N PHE A 399 -30.42 -18.77 5.60
CA PHE A 399 -29.05 -18.78 6.15
C PHE A 399 -29.07 -18.77 7.69
N ASP A 400 -27.95 -19.15 8.29
CA ASP A 400 -27.71 -18.93 9.71
C ASP A 400 -27.02 -17.56 9.95
N ALA A 401 -27.35 -16.90 11.06
CA ALA A 401 -26.94 -15.53 11.33
C ALA A 401 -26.52 -15.32 12.79
N THR A 402 -25.38 -14.67 13.05
CA THR A 402 -24.96 -14.24 14.40
C THR A 402 -24.40 -12.81 14.37
N ILE A 403 -24.55 -12.11 15.49
CA ILE A 403 -23.71 -10.95 15.81
C ILE A 403 -22.55 -11.46 16.65
N ILE A 404 -21.34 -10.97 16.39
CA ILE A 404 -20.19 -11.08 17.27
C ILE A 404 -20.02 -9.72 17.94
N GLU A 405 -20.33 -9.65 19.22
CA GLU A 405 -19.86 -8.58 20.10
C GLU A 405 -18.35 -8.78 20.22
N THR A 406 -17.54 -7.88 19.68
CA THR A 406 -16.07 -8.03 19.63
C THR A 406 -15.48 -8.01 21.03
N ALA A 407 -15.78 -6.97 21.80
CA ALA A 407 -15.46 -6.79 23.22
C ALA A 407 -16.44 -5.78 23.85
N PHE A 408 -16.16 -5.30 25.07
CA PHE A 408 -17.01 -4.29 25.75
C PHE A 408 -16.47 -2.86 25.61
N HIS A 409 -17.15 -2.00 24.84
CA HIS A 409 -16.70 -0.63 24.58
C HIS A 409 -16.90 0.33 25.77
N ASP A 410 -17.60 -0.10 26.82
CA ASP A 410 -17.71 0.62 28.10
C ASP A 410 -16.62 0.23 29.12
N ASN A 411 -15.76 -0.74 28.80
CA ASN A 411 -14.62 -1.13 29.64
C ASN A 411 -13.29 -0.64 29.06
N GLN A 412 -12.46 0.01 29.90
CA GLN A 412 -11.19 0.61 29.49
C GLN A 412 -10.28 -0.33 28.69
N LEU A 413 -10.01 -1.52 29.22
CA LEU A 413 -9.04 -2.45 28.64
C LEU A 413 -9.54 -3.06 27.33
N ASP A 414 -10.85 -3.32 27.23
CA ASP A 414 -11.46 -3.78 25.98
C ASP A 414 -11.57 -2.66 24.93
N ALA A 415 -11.83 -1.42 25.34
CA ALA A 415 -11.84 -0.27 24.44
C ALA A 415 -10.44 0.12 23.95
N GLU A 416 -9.39 -0.10 24.74
CA GLU A 416 -7.99 0.02 24.34
C GLU A 416 -7.62 -1.08 23.33
N LEU A 417 -7.93 -2.35 23.64
CA LEU A 417 -7.70 -3.48 22.74
C LEU A 417 -8.51 -3.37 21.42
N MET A 418 -9.74 -2.86 21.44
CA MET A 418 -10.52 -2.63 20.21
C MET A 418 -10.01 -1.45 19.37
N ARG A 419 -9.03 -0.68 19.86
CA ARG A 419 -8.32 0.33 19.07
C ARG A 419 -6.96 -0.17 18.56
N ASP A 420 -6.46 -1.30 19.05
CA ASP A 420 -5.23 -1.92 18.58
C ASP A 420 -5.45 -2.66 17.23
N PRO A 421 -4.72 -2.30 16.14
CA PRO A 421 -4.78 -3.03 14.88
C PRO A 421 -4.43 -4.52 15.00
N LYS A 422 -3.47 -4.89 15.86
CA LYS A 422 -2.99 -6.27 16.08
C LYS A 422 -4.11 -7.15 16.65
N VAL A 423 -4.96 -6.58 17.50
CA VAL A 423 -6.16 -7.23 18.04
C VAL A 423 -7.26 -7.36 16.99
N ARG A 424 -7.44 -6.38 16.10
CA ARG A 424 -8.46 -6.47 15.03
C ARG A 424 -8.15 -7.52 13.98
N ASP A 425 -6.89 -7.66 13.61
CA ASP A 425 -6.41 -8.75 12.77
C ASP A 425 -6.67 -10.11 13.44
N ALA A 426 -6.30 -10.28 14.71
CA ALA A 426 -6.59 -11.49 15.47
C ALA A 426 -8.11 -11.80 15.56
N LEU A 427 -8.95 -10.78 15.84
CA LEU A 427 -10.41 -10.90 15.85
C LEU A 427 -10.96 -11.38 14.50
N ALA A 428 -10.43 -10.86 13.38
CA ALA A 428 -10.84 -11.24 12.03
C ALA A 428 -10.40 -12.65 11.66
N ARG A 429 -9.12 -12.98 11.91
CA ARG A 429 -8.53 -14.30 11.67
C ARG A 429 -9.27 -15.40 12.42
N SER A 430 -9.51 -15.24 13.73
CA SER A 430 -10.28 -16.22 14.50
C SER A 430 -11.77 -16.22 14.19
N THR A 431 -12.35 -15.12 13.69
CA THR A 431 -13.72 -15.14 13.15
C THR A 431 -13.79 -16.00 11.87
N TYR A 432 -12.80 -15.88 10.99
CA TYR A 432 -12.66 -16.74 9.80
C TYR A 432 -12.43 -18.23 10.18
N GLN A 433 -11.52 -18.53 11.12
CA GLN A 433 -11.25 -19.90 11.57
C GLN A 433 -12.49 -20.54 12.23
N GLY A 434 -13.25 -19.75 13.00
CA GLY A 434 -14.54 -20.13 13.56
C GLY A 434 -15.62 -20.39 12.50
N LEU A 435 -15.61 -19.64 11.39
CA LEU A 435 -16.50 -19.88 10.24
C LEU A 435 -16.16 -21.17 9.49
N VAL A 436 -14.88 -21.46 9.27
CA VAL A 436 -14.42 -22.73 8.68
C VAL A 436 -14.87 -23.91 9.55
N LYS A 437 -14.65 -23.84 10.87
CA LYS A 437 -15.12 -24.84 11.84
C LYS A 437 -16.64 -24.98 11.86
N TYR A 438 -17.39 -23.88 11.71
CA TYR A 438 -18.85 -23.90 11.58
C TYR A 438 -19.29 -24.61 10.29
N PHE A 439 -18.76 -24.22 9.12
CA PHE A 439 -19.16 -24.79 7.83
C PHE A 439 -18.86 -26.28 7.74
N ASN A 440 -17.67 -26.71 8.18
CA ASN A 440 -17.31 -28.14 8.30
C ASN A 440 -18.33 -28.94 9.14
N ALA A 441 -18.85 -28.33 10.22
CA ALA A 441 -19.84 -28.98 11.07
C ALA A 441 -21.25 -29.06 10.44
N VAL A 442 -21.65 -28.11 9.59
CA VAL A 442 -22.99 -28.08 8.98
C VAL A 442 -23.08 -28.73 7.59
N ASP A 443 -22.02 -28.72 6.78
CA ASP A 443 -22.00 -29.40 5.47
C ASP A 443 -21.60 -30.88 5.53
N GLY A 444 -21.28 -31.39 6.72
CA GLY A 444 -20.92 -32.79 6.96
C GLY A 444 -19.45 -33.12 6.72
N GLY A 445 -18.59 -32.10 6.67
CA GLY A 445 -17.14 -32.23 6.49
C GLY A 445 -16.69 -32.11 5.05
N ALA A 446 -17.40 -31.33 4.23
CA ALA A 446 -17.01 -30.97 2.88
C ALA A 446 -16.08 -29.73 2.86
N THR A 447 -16.33 -28.76 3.74
CA THR A 447 -15.36 -27.69 4.06
C THR A 447 -14.15 -28.30 4.76
N SER A 448 -12.93 -28.01 4.27
CA SER A 448 -11.69 -28.47 4.92
C SER A 448 -11.51 -27.80 6.29
N LEU A 449 -10.74 -28.41 7.18
CA LEU A 449 -10.36 -27.79 8.47
C LEU A 449 -8.96 -27.15 8.44
N THR A 450 -8.30 -27.16 7.28
CA THR A 450 -7.06 -26.43 7.06
C THR A 450 -7.32 -24.93 7.03
N MET A 451 -6.60 -24.19 7.84
CA MET A 451 -6.69 -22.73 7.93
C MET A 451 -5.65 -22.04 7.04
N LEU A 452 -5.96 -20.83 6.57
CA LEU A 452 -4.99 -19.90 5.98
C LEU A 452 -3.67 -19.89 6.77
N PRO A 453 -2.50 -19.90 6.12
CA PRO A 453 -1.22 -19.69 6.80
C PRO A 453 -1.10 -18.30 7.44
N GLY A 454 -0.17 -18.18 8.39
CA GLY A 454 0.22 -16.89 8.95
C GLY A 454 0.97 -16.00 7.96
N GLN A 455 1.22 -14.75 8.37
CA GLN A 455 2.01 -13.78 7.60
C GLN A 455 3.47 -14.25 7.46
N VAL A 456 4.06 -14.06 6.27
CA VAL A 456 5.47 -14.39 5.98
C VAL A 456 6.39 -13.31 6.56
N PRO A 457 7.30 -13.65 7.49
CA PRO A 457 8.26 -12.71 8.09
C PRO A 457 9.65 -12.77 7.40
N GLN A 458 10.56 -11.90 7.83
CA GLN A 458 11.99 -11.90 7.48
C GLN A 458 12.24 -12.00 5.96
N VAL A 459 11.71 -11.04 5.20
CA VAL A 459 11.81 -11.01 3.73
C VAL A 459 12.97 -10.12 3.26
N GLN A 460 13.59 -10.48 2.14
CA GLN A 460 14.66 -9.73 1.49
C GLN A 460 14.55 -9.85 -0.04
N ALA A 461 15.02 -8.84 -0.77
CA ALA A 461 15.25 -8.87 -2.21
C ALA A 461 16.66 -8.36 -2.57
N GLU A 462 17.40 -9.10 -3.39
CA GLU A 462 18.76 -8.77 -3.83
C GLU A 462 18.99 -9.08 -5.32
N THR A 463 19.84 -8.30 -5.99
CA THR A 463 20.22 -8.56 -7.39
C THR A 463 21.27 -9.67 -7.45
N VAL A 464 21.05 -10.67 -8.31
CA VAL A 464 22.01 -11.80 -8.48
C VAL A 464 22.67 -11.82 -9.86
N ALA A 465 22.06 -11.15 -10.85
CA ALA A 465 22.61 -10.81 -12.15
C ALA A 465 21.69 -9.79 -12.83
N ASP A 466 22.15 -9.15 -13.92
CA ASP A 466 21.29 -8.28 -14.72
C ASP A 466 20.01 -9.00 -15.18
N GLY A 467 18.87 -8.32 -15.00
CA GLY A 467 17.53 -8.84 -15.23
C GLY A 467 17.10 -9.96 -14.27
N SER A 468 17.80 -10.17 -13.15
CA SER A 468 17.59 -11.29 -12.23
C SER A 468 17.70 -10.90 -10.74
N VAL A 469 16.56 -10.95 -10.03
CA VAL A 469 16.46 -10.66 -8.59
C VAL A 469 16.11 -11.93 -7.82
N GLN A 470 16.83 -12.17 -6.73
CA GLN A 470 16.51 -13.20 -5.75
C GLN A 470 15.67 -12.61 -4.61
N VAL A 471 14.59 -13.29 -4.25
CA VAL A 471 13.78 -13.01 -3.06
C VAL A 471 14.01 -14.13 -2.05
N THR A 472 14.12 -13.79 -0.77
CA THR A 472 14.35 -14.70 0.38
C THR A 472 13.29 -14.43 1.46
N TRP A 473 12.87 -15.47 2.20
CA TRP A 473 11.87 -15.36 3.28
C TRP A 473 11.90 -16.56 4.24
N GLU A 474 11.47 -16.39 5.50
CA GLU A 474 11.26 -17.54 6.41
C GLU A 474 9.79 -18.05 6.41
N PRO A 475 9.53 -19.32 6.81
CA PRO A 475 8.17 -19.84 6.90
C PRO A 475 7.34 -19.24 8.05
N PRO A 476 6.05 -18.92 7.85
CA PRO A 476 5.17 -18.42 8.91
C PRO A 476 4.96 -19.44 10.04
N ALA A 477 5.00 -18.95 11.29
CA ALA A 477 4.86 -19.78 12.48
C ALA A 477 3.43 -20.35 12.64
N SER A 478 3.25 -21.63 12.32
CA SER A 478 1.95 -22.32 12.36
C SER A 478 1.52 -22.72 13.77
N ASN A 479 0.33 -22.29 14.20
CA ASN A 479 -0.26 -22.58 15.51
C ASN A 479 -1.80 -22.36 15.48
N SER A 480 -2.52 -22.44 16.61
CA SER A 480 -3.99 -22.36 16.59
C SER A 480 -4.52 -21.03 16.03
N TYR A 481 -3.91 -19.92 16.41
CA TYR A 481 -4.37 -18.56 16.06
C TYR A 481 -3.73 -18.04 14.77
N ASN A 482 -2.47 -18.41 14.47
CA ASN A 482 -1.81 -18.05 13.21
C ASN A 482 -2.24 -18.93 12.01
N GLY A 483 -2.85 -20.10 12.27
CA GLY A 483 -3.26 -21.03 11.22
C GLY A 483 -2.22 -22.10 10.86
N ASP A 484 -2.49 -22.84 9.78
CA ASP A 484 -1.79 -24.07 9.42
C ASP A 484 -0.53 -23.84 8.57
N ALA A 485 0.28 -24.88 8.44
CA ALA A 485 1.53 -24.84 7.68
C ALA A 485 1.31 -24.58 6.17
N PRO A 486 2.23 -23.85 5.50
CA PRO A 486 2.19 -23.66 4.06
C PRO A 486 2.49 -24.95 3.30
N THR A 487 1.86 -25.08 2.13
CA THR A 487 2.17 -26.11 1.11
C THR A 487 2.94 -25.53 -0.08
N GLY A 488 2.98 -24.20 -0.17
CA GLY A 488 3.81 -23.41 -1.08
C GLY A 488 3.76 -21.93 -0.71
N TYR A 489 4.32 -21.11 -1.58
CA TYR A 489 4.30 -19.65 -1.49
C TYR A 489 4.01 -19.05 -2.86
N MET A 490 3.35 -17.89 -2.88
CA MET A 490 3.22 -17.02 -4.04
C MET A 490 4.20 -15.86 -3.87
N ILE A 491 5.18 -15.73 -4.78
CA ILE A 491 6.02 -14.53 -4.87
C ILE A 491 5.38 -13.60 -5.89
N TYR A 492 4.93 -12.44 -5.42
CA TYR A 492 4.35 -11.39 -6.25
C TYR A 492 5.40 -10.37 -6.65
N GLY A 493 5.34 -9.86 -7.88
CA GLY A 493 6.18 -8.78 -8.39
C GLY A 493 5.37 -7.54 -8.78
N SER A 494 6.01 -6.37 -8.82
CA SER A 494 5.39 -5.09 -9.17
C SER A 494 6.42 -4.09 -9.71
N THR A 495 5.98 -3.19 -10.58
CA THR A 495 6.73 -2.02 -11.08
C THR A 495 6.32 -0.71 -10.39
N ASN A 496 5.57 -0.79 -9.29
CA ASN A 496 5.07 0.39 -8.55
C ASN A 496 4.81 0.14 -7.06
N GLY A 497 5.12 -1.04 -6.51
CA GLY A 497 5.00 -1.36 -5.09
C GLY A 497 3.57 -1.52 -4.54
N TYR A 498 2.57 -0.87 -5.15
CA TYR A 498 1.19 -0.89 -4.66
C TYR A 498 0.30 -1.91 -5.39
N GLY A 499 0.40 -1.99 -6.72
CA GLY A 499 -0.31 -2.98 -7.54
C GLY A 499 0.62 -4.09 -7.99
N PHE A 500 0.30 -5.34 -7.66
CA PHE A 500 1.13 -6.53 -7.93
C PHE A 500 0.60 -7.37 -9.08
N ASP A 501 1.47 -8.21 -9.63
CA ASP A 501 1.19 -9.15 -10.72
C ASP A 501 0.36 -10.38 -10.27
N GLY A 502 0.23 -11.37 -11.14
CA GLY A 502 -0.48 -12.61 -10.85
C GLY A 502 0.23 -13.58 -9.90
N GLY A 503 1.49 -13.33 -9.56
CA GLY A 503 2.30 -14.11 -8.64
C GLY A 503 2.84 -15.43 -9.21
N THR A 504 4.05 -15.79 -8.77
CA THR A 504 4.73 -17.04 -9.13
C THR A 504 4.67 -18.04 -7.96
N PHE A 505 4.06 -19.20 -8.19
CA PHE A 505 3.99 -20.27 -7.19
C PHE A 505 5.30 -21.05 -7.04
N VAL A 506 5.75 -21.26 -5.80
CA VAL A 506 6.81 -22.22 -5.44
C VAL A 506 6.33 -23.22 -4.37
N PRO A 507 6.79 -24.49 -4.41
CA PRO A 507 6.37 -25.51 -3.44
C PRO A 507 7.05 -25.35 -2.07
N ALA A 508 6.40 -25.81 -1.01
CA ALA A 508 6.95 -25.79 0.35
C ALA A 508 8.28 -26.55 0.48
N GLY A 509 9.12 -26.09 1.41
CA GLY A 509 10.54 -26.44 1.48
C GLY A 509 11.44 -25.54 0.61
N THR A 510 10.85 -24.59 -0.10
CA THR A 510 11.53 -23.46 -0.77
C THR A 510 11.36 -22.21 0.11
N THR A 511 12.46 -21.51 0.41
CA THR A 511 12.53 -20.23 1.16
C THR A 511 13.25 -19.14 0.37
N SER A 512 13.48 -19.38 -0.93
CA SER A 512 14.03 -18.38 -1.85
C SER A 512 13.66 -18.70 -3.30
N HIS A 513 13.47 -17.66 -4.11
CA HIS A 513 13.19 -17.77 -5.54
C HIS A 513 13.92 -16.67 -6.32
N VAL A 514 14.36 -16.98 -7.54
CA VAL A 514 14.98 -16.00 -8.45
C VAL A 514 14.03 -15.72 -9.59
N LEU A 515 13.52 -14.49 -9.66
CA LEU A 515 12.78 -13.99 -10.83
C LEU A 515 13.80 -13.58 -11.90
N THR A 516 13.51 -13.84 -13.17
CA THR A 516 14.46 -13.64 -14.28
C THR A 516 13.76 -13.08 -15.51
N GLY A 517 14.47 -12.24 -16.26
CA GLY A 517 13.91 -11.51 -17.40
C GLY A 517 13.23 -10.20 -17.01
N LEU A 518 13.57 -9.64 -15.84
CA LEU A 518 13.19 -8.27 -15.45
C LEU A 518 13.86 -7.27 -16.42
N ASP A 519 13.22 -6.14 -16.70
CA ASP A 519 13.79 -5.11 -17.58
C ASP A 519 14.77 -4.24 -16.79
N THR A 520 16.04 -4.28 -17.17
CA THR A 520 17.12 -3.49 -16.54
C THR A 520 16.93 -1.97 -16.67
N GLY A 521 16.09 -1.50 -17.60
CA GLY A 521 15.80 -0.08 -17.81
C GLY A 521 14.49 0.42 -17.21
N ALA A 522 13.80 -0.38 -16.39
CA ALA A 522 12.46 -0.06 -15.87
C ALA A 522 12.43 0.48 -14.43
N GLY A 523 13.58 0.82 -13.85
CA GLY A 523 13.71 1.19 -12.44
C GLY A 523 13.61 -0.02 -11.48
N PRO A 524 13.51 0.19 -10.17
CA PRO A 524 13.42 -0.89 -9.18
C PRO A 524 12.12 -1.70 -9.31
N TYR A 525 12.26 -3.01 -9.11
CA TYR A 525 11.13 -3.92 -8.98
C TYR A 525 10.82 -4.17 -7.51
N TYR A 526 9.53 -4.33 -7.21
CA TYR A 526 9.00 -4.53 -5.86
C TYR A 526 8.39 -5.92 -5.73
N PHE A 527 8.58 -6.56 -4.58
CA PHE A 527 8.13 -7.93 -4.34
C PHE A 527 7.50 -8.09 -2.96
N LYS A 528 6.66 -9.11 -2.83
CA LYS A 528 6.15 -9.60 -1.54
C LYS A 528 5.83 -11.09 -1.63
N VAL A 529 5.85 -11.80 -0.52
CA VAL A 529 5.63 -13.25 -0.47
C VAL A 529 4.40 -13.56 0.37
N ALA A 530 3.46 -14.34 -0.17
CA ALA A 530 2.31 -14.87 0.56
C ALA A 530 2.41 -16.39 0.70
N ALA A 531 2.06 -16.92 1.87
CA ALA A 531 2.06 -18.36 2.15
C ALA A 531 0.72 -19.01 1.79
N VAL A 532 0.71 -20.17 1.12
CA VAL A 532 -0.53 -20.80 0.60
C VAL A 532 -0.71 -22.26 1.00
N ASN A 533 -1.94 -22.65 1.31
CA ASN A 533 -2.37 -24.04 1.54
C ASN A 533 -3.83 -24.30 1.12
N GLU A 534 -4.38 -25.49 1.41
CA GLU A 534 -5.77 -25.87 1.08
C GLU A 534 -6.83 -24.96 1.74
N GLY A 535 -6.47 -24.26 2.82
CA GLY A 535 -7.31 -23.26 3.47
C GLY A 535 -7.42 -21.95 2.68
N GLY A 536 -6.38 -21.58 1.92
CA GLY A 536 -6.28 -20.36 1.11
C GLY A 536 -4.93 -19.68 1.24
N GLU A 537 -4.92 -18.36 1.04
CA GLU A 537 -3.72 -17.51 1.07
C GLU A 537 -3.59 -16.70 2.37
N GLY A 538 -2.43 -16.79 3.01
CA GLY A 538 -2.09 -16.04 4.23
C GLY A 538 -2.01 -14.54 4.00
N ALA A 539 -1.58 -13.79 5.01
CA ALA A 539 -1.16 -12.42 4.77
C ALA A 539 0.19 -12.42 4.04
N ALA A 540 0.39 -11.47 3.12
CA ALA A 540 1.69 -11.28 2.49
C ALA A 540 2.69 -10.65 3.48
N SER A 541 3.98 -10.86 3.22
CA SER A 541 5.05 -10.05 3.82
C SER A 541 4.83 -8.55 3.58
N GLU A 542 5.63 -7.74 4.28
CA GLU A 542 5.98 -6.39 3.82
C GLU A 542 6.48 -6.39 2.36
N VAL A 543 6.52 -5.20 1.75
CA VAL A 543 7.08 -5.00 0.42
C VAL A 543 8.59 -4.81 0.52
N VAL A 544 9.32 -5.55 -0.30
CA VAL A 544 10.77 -5.41 -0.55
C VAL A 544 10.99 -4.90 -1.98
N ALA A 545 12.15 -4.31 -2.26
CA ALA A 545 12.55 -3.77 -3.56
C ALA A 545 13.98 -4.15 -3.96
N ALA A 546 14.25 -4.30 -5.25
CA ALA A 546 15.60 -4.44 -5.76
C ALA A 546 15.77 -3.83 -7.16
N SER A 547 16.97 -3.35 -7.45
CA SER A 547 17.35 -2.95 -8.81
C SER A 547 17.39 -4.19 -9.72
N PRO A 548 16.84 -4.14 -10.95
CA PRO A 548 16.98 -5.23 -11.92
C PRO A 548 18.38 -5.26 -12.56
N ALA A 549 19.16 -4.19 -12.46
CA ALA A 549 20.52 -4.07 -12.99
C ALA A 549 21.56 -4.09 -11.85
N THR A 550 22.72 -4.69 -12.12
CA THR A 550 23.86 -4.66 -11.19
C THR A 550 24.66 -3.35 -11.32
N ALA A 551 25.21 -2.87 -10.21
CA ALA A 551 26.00 -1.62 -10.16
C ALA A 551 27.33 -1.80 -9.40
N ALA A 552 28.19 -0.78 -9.47
CA ALA A 552 29.47 -0.80 -8.74
C ALA A 552 29.29 -0.42 -7.25
N THR A 553 28.45 0.57 -6.96
CA THR A 553 28.02 0.93 -5.60
C THR A 553 26.79 0.11 -5.20
N ARG A 554 26.83 -0.56 -4.04
CA ARG A 554 25.70 -1.32 -3.48
C ARG A 554 25.04 -0.57 -2.32
N LEU A 555 23.70 -0.52 -2.30
CA LEU A 555 22.91 0.14 -1.28
C LEU A 555 21.85 -0.81 -0.70
N LEU A 556 21.88 -1.01 0.62
CA LEU A 556 20.85 -1.74 1.35
C LEU A 556 19.83 -0.77 1.94
N VAL A 557 18.54 -0.96 1.64
CA VAL A 557 17.45 -0.34 2.38
C VAL A 557 16.91 -1.35 3.40
N VAL A 558 17.15 -1.09 4.68
CA VAL A 558 16.59 -1.88 5.79
C VAL A 558 15.26 -1.28 6.18
N ASN A 559 14.19 -2.08 6.19
CA ASN A 559 12.96 -1.71 6.89
C ASN A 559 13.05 -2.19 8.34
N GLY A 560 12.86 -1.27 9.30
CA GLY A 560 12.72 -1.57 10.71
C GLY A 560 11.61 -0.75 11.37
N PHE A 561 10.56 -0.43 10.61
CA PHE A 561 9.32 0.14 11.13
C PHE A 561 8.29 -1.00 11.30
N ASP A 562 8.33 -1.65 12.46
CA ASP A 562 7.44 -2.76 12.82
C ASP A 562 6.24 -2.29 13.65
N ARG A 563 6.42 -1.17 14.36
CA ARG A 563 5.39 -0.55 15.20
C ARG A 563 4.10 -0.33 14.42
N LEU A 564 3.07 -1.03 14.90
CA LEU A 564 1.67 -0.87 14.52
C LEU A 564 0.83 -1.02 15.79
N GLU A 565 0.47 0.10 16.40
CA GLU A 565 -0.36 0.14 17.61
C GLU A 565 -1.33 1.33 17.64
N ARG A 566 -2.23 1.36 18.62
CA ARG A 566 -3.40 2.27 18.62
C ARG A 566 -3.08 3.76 18.70
N SER A 567 -1.89 4.13 19.17
CA SER A 567 -1.41 5.52 19.26
C SER A 567 -1.28 6.17 17.88
N GLN A 568 -0.98 5.36 16.86
CA GLN A 568 -0.77 5.76 15.47
C GLN A 568 -2.08 5.77 14.65
N ASN A 569 -3.23 5.51 15.28
CA ASN A 569 -4.52 5.51 14.59
C ASN A 569 -4.91 6.93 14.15
N PRO A 570 -5.30 7.17 12.89
CA PRO A 570 -5.80 8.48 12.46
C PRO A 570 -7.02 8.94 13.29
N LEU A 571 -6.99 10.21 13.71
CA LEU A 571 -7.94 10.80 14.66
C LEU A 571 -9.10 11.51 13.96
N GLN A 572 -10.25 10.86 13.91
CA GLN A 572 -11.45 11.41 13.27
C GLN A 572 -12.28 12.29 14.23
N SER A 573 -12.68 13.49 13.79
CA SER A 573 -13.57 14.36 14.58
C SER A 573 -15.01 13.84 14.66
N ALA A 574 -15.58 13.79 15.88
CA ALA A 574 -16.96 13.38 16.12
C ALA A 574 -17.67 14.21 17.22
N ALA A 575 -18.96 13.93 17.43
CA ALA A 575 -19.76 14.57 18.47
C ALA A 575 -19.34 14.08 19.88
N GLY A 576 -18.41 14.81 20.51
CA GLY A 576 -17.90 14.54 21.85
C GLY A 576 -16.39 14.69 21.98
N GLY A 577 -15.65 14.61 20.87
CA GLY A 577 -14.19 14.62 20.85
C GLY A 577 -13.63 14.00 19.57
N LEU A 578 -12.35 13.63 19.62
CA LEU A 578 -11.69 12.83 18.59
C LEU A 578 -11.98 11.34 18.81
N VAL A 579 -11.86 10.55 17.74
CA VAL A 579 -12.10 9.11 17.69
C VAL A 579 -10.94 8.46 16.95
N GLU A 580 -10.28 7.48 17.55
CA GLU A 580 -9.28 6.67 16.87
C GLU A 580 -9.95 5.75 15.86
N ARG A 581 -9.49 5.76 14.60
CA ARG A 581 -9.95 4.87 13.53
C ARG A 581 -8.90 3.84 13.20
N VAL A 582 -9.27 2.56 13.23
CA VAL A 582 -8.29 1.46 13.11
C VAL A 582 -8.10 1.10 11.66
N ARG A 583 -7.21 1.85 11.00
CA ARG A 583 -6.95 1.84 9.56
C ARG A 583 -5.45 1.59 9.32
N PRO A 584 -4.98 0.33 9.25
CA PRO A 584 -3.54 0.03 9.25
C PRO A 584 -2.74 0.78 8.19
N ARG A 585 -3.26 0.92 6.97
CA ARG A 585 -2.62 1.68 5.88
C ARG A 585 -2.45 3.18 6.12
N SER A 586 -3.00 3.72 7.20
CA SER A 586 -2.86 5.11 7.67
C SER A 586 -2.03 5.20 8.96
N SER A 587 -1.29 4.15 9.30
CA SER A 587 -0.46 4.02 10.51
C SER A 587 0.86 3.30 10.18
N ASN A 588 0.76 2.08 9.64
CA ASN A 588 1.87 1.37 9.02
C ASN A 588 1.33 0.52 7.84
N SER A 589 1.68 0.90 6.62
CA SER A 589 1.25 0.24 5.38
C SER A 589 2.10 -0.97 4.98
N PHE A 590 3.26 -1.15 5.62
CA PHE A 590 4.31 -2.12 5.24
C PHE A 590 4.78 -2.01 3.78
N ASP A 591 4.69 -0.82 3.18
CA ASP A 591 5.17 -0.53 1.82
C ASP A 591 6.05 0.72 1.67
N TYR A 592 6.54 1.31 2.77
CA TYR A 592 7.36 2.54 2.76
C TYR A 592 8.72 2.42 2.04
N VAL A 593 9.16 1.20 1.72
CA VAL A 593 10.30 0.95 0.82
C VAL A 593 10.11 1.60 -0.55
N VAL A 594 8.86 1.80 -0.99
CA VAL A 594 8.52 2.37 -2.30
C VAL A 594 8.97 3.82 -2.40
N GLN A 595 8.71 4.62 -1.37
CA GLN A 595 9.13 6.02 -1.28
C GLN A 595 10.66 6.15 -1.27
N VAL A 596 11.37 5.20 -0.65
CA VAL A 596 12.84 5.19 -0.61
C VAL A 596 13.43 4.75 -1.95
N ALA A 597 13.01 3.60 -2.49
CA ALA A 597 13.56 3.07 -3.74
C ALA A 597 13.25 3.98 -4.94
N ALA A 598 12.05 4.56 -5.02
CA ALA A 598 11.71 5.53 -6.07
C ALA A 598 12.56 6.82 -5.98
N ALA A 599 12.85 7.32 -4.77
CA ALA A 599 13.70 8.50 -4.59
C ALA A 599 15.18 8.23 -4.91
N ILE A 600 15.63 6.99 -4.75
CA ILE A 600 16.97 6.55 -5.18
C ILE A 600 17.03 6.47 -6.71
N ASP A 601 16.07 5.82 -7.36
CA ASP A 601 15.97 5.71 -8.81
C ASP A 601 15.90 7.09 -9.49
N ALA A 602 14.99 7.96 -9.01
CA ALA A 602 14.81 9.32 -9.51
C ALA A 602 16.02 10.26 -9.25
N SER A 603 17.00 9.87 -8.43
CA SER A 603 18.19 10.69 -8.17
C SER A 603 19.24 10.65 -9.29
N GLY A 604 19.19 9.64 -10.18
CA GLY A 604 20.21 9.43 -11.23
C GLY A 604 21.57 8.91 -10.73
N TYR A 605 21.64 8.44 -9.47
CA TYR A 605 22.81 7.71 -8.96
C TYR A 605 22.76 6.24 -9.39
N ASN A 606 23.89 5.72 -9.84
CA ASN A 606 24.04 4.36 -10.35
C ASN A 606 24.32 3.40 -9.19
N VAL A 607 23.28 3.08 -8.42
CA VAL A 607 23.36 2.22 -7.24
C VAL A 607 22.49 0.97 -7.38
N GLU A 608 23.03 -0.16 -6.93
CA GLU A 608 22.28 -1.41 -6.84
C GLU A 608 21.47 -1.38 -5.54
N ILE A 609 20.14 -1.23 -5.65
CA ILE A 609 19.22 -1.30 -4.52
C ILE A 609 19.02 -2.78 -4.17
N ALA A 610 19.24 -3.10 -2.90
CA ALA A 610 18.75 -4.32 -2.25
C ALA A 610 17.95 -3.94 -1.00
N THR A 611 17.10 -4.84 -0.51
CA THR A 611 16.27 -4.59 0.68
C THR A 611 16.18 -5.81 1.58
N ALA A 612 16.02 -5.58 2.88
CA ALA A 612 15.78 -6.62 3.88
C ALA A 612 14.99 -6.07 5.08
N SER A 613 14.30 -6.94 5.80
CA SER A 613 13.83 -6.64 7.15
C SER A 613 15.02 -6.44 8.12
N ASN A 614 14.79 -5.67 9.18
CA ASN A 614 15.70 -5.47 10.29
C ASN A 614 16.13 -6.78 10.98
N GLU A 615 15.23 -7.76 11.15
CA GLU A 615 15.57 -8.96 11.92
C GLU A 615 16.61 -9.84 11.20
N LEU A 616 16.68 -9.79 9.88
CA LEU A 616 17.74 -10.43 9.08
C LEU A 616 19.13 -9.81 9.35
N VAL A 617 19.18 -8.53 9.74
CA VAL A 617 20.42 -7.88 10.24
C VAL A 617 20.65 -8.24 11.71
N ALA A 618 19.58 -8.33 12.51
CA ALA A 618 19.66 -8.66 13.94
C ALA A 618 20.12 -10.10 14.22
N ASP A 619 19.73 -11.07 13.39
CA ASP A 619 20.18 -12.47 13.49
C ASP A 619 21.52 -12.74 12.77
N GLY A 620 21.96 -11.82 11.91
CA GLY A 620 23.22 -11.88 11.17
C GLY A 620 23.15 -12.67 9.86
N THR A 621 21.97 -12.85 9.29
CA THR A 621 21.78 -13.38 7.93
C THR A 621 22.22 -12.37 6.86
N VAL A 622 22.01 -11.06 7.11
CA VAL A 622 22.50 -9.95 6.28
C VAL A 622 23.65 -9.25 7.00
N ASP A 623 24.85 -9.25 6.41
CA ASP A 623 25.99 -8.48 6.89
C ASP A 623 25.99 -7.09 6.21
N LEU A 624 25.94 -6.02 7.00
CA LEU A 624 25.99 -4.65 6.50
C LEU A 624 27.32 -4.35 5.77
N ALA A 625 28.38 -5.12 6.02
CA ALA A 625 29.68 -4.95 5.38
C ALA A 625 29.71 -5.36 3.88
N ASP A 626 28.65 -6.00 3.37
CA ASP A 626 28.51 -6.34 1.94
C ASP A 626 27.88 -5.18 1.10
N TYR A 627 27.73 -3.99 1.70
CA TYR A 627 27.12 -2.79 1.07
C TYR A 627 27.93 -1.51 1.34
N ASP A 628 28.02 -0.64 0.33
CA ASP A 628 28.74 0.65 0.41
C ASP A 628 27.96 1.74 1.15
N SER A 629 26.64 1.57 1.26
CA SER A 629 25.73 2.46 1.98
C SER A 629 24.50 1.73 2.47
N VAL A 630 23.92 2.21 3.58
CA VAL A 630 22.68 1.70 4.18
C VAL A 630 21.70 2.86 4.38
N VAL A 631 20.46 2.68 3.97
CA VAL A 631 19.31 3.49 4.41
C VAL A 631 18.51 2.64 5.40
N TRP A 632 18.17 3.18 6.56
CA TRP A 632 17.41 2.47 7.59
C TRP A 632 16.12 3.23 7.88
N ILE A 633 15.00 2.64 7.48
CA ILE A 633 13.64 3.15 7.69
C ILE A 633 13.20 2.75 9.09
N LEU A 634 12.74 3.72 9.89
CA LEU A 634 12.21 3.49 11.23
C LEU A 634 10.79 4.04 11.42
N GLY A 635 10.23 4.85 10.50
CA GLY A 635 8.88 5.38 10.66
C GLY A 635 8.66 6.07 12.01
N GLU A 636 7.80 5.51 12.86
CA GLU A 636 7.60 5.93 14.26
C GLU A 636 8.06 4.86 15.28
N GLU A 637 9.03 4.03 14.93
CA GLU A 637 9.56 2.97 15.79
C GLU A 637 10.11 3.52 17.12
N SER A 638 9.79 2.84 18.22
CA SER A 638 9.90 3.40 19.58
C SER A 638 9.96 2.30 20.65
N THR A 639 9.94 2.65 21.92
CA THR A 639 10.24 1.79 23.10
C THR A 639 9.43 0.48 23.23
N VAL A 640 8.35 0.28 22.48
CA VAL A 640 7.52 -0.95 22.56
C VAL A 640 8.07 -2.06 21.67
N ASP A 641 8.20 -1.80 20.37
CA ASP A 641 8.68 -2.76 19.37
C ASP A 641 10.22 -2.62 19.12
N ALA A 642 10.80 -1.49 19.58
CA ALA A 642 12.20 -1.19 19.95
C ALA A 642 13.16 -0.72 18.84
N THR A 643 13.32 0.61 18.74
CA THR A 643 14.23 1.32 17.82
C THR A 643 15.68 0.85 17.95
N PHE A 644 16.25 0.28 16.89
CA PHE A 644 17.58 -0.35 16.90
C PHE A 644 17.77 -1.27 18.11
N ASN A 645 17.36 -2.53 18.00
CA ASN A 645 17.55 -3.50 19.08
C ASN A 645 19.05 -3.76 19.35
N ALA A 646 19.34 -4.43 20.47
CA ALA A 646 20.72 -4.59 20.96
C ALA A 646 21.66 -5.39 20.02
N ALA A 647 21.13 -6.12 19.03
CA ALA A 647 21.94 -6.76 17.98
C ALA A 647 22.23 -5.78 16.83
N GLU A 648 21.20 -5.05 16.38
CA GLU A 648 21.31 -4.05 15.31
C GLU A 648 22.22 -2.88 15.70
N GLN A 649 22.13 -2.38 16.94
CA GLN A 649 23.11 -1.41 17.48
C GLN A 649 24.55 -1.94 17.33
N GLY A 650 24.76 -3.25 17.55
CA GLY A 650 26.05 -3.91 17.40
C GLY A 650 26.51 -4.04 15.95
N ALA A 651 25.60 -4.37 15.03
CA ALA A 651 25.86 -4.45 13.59
C ALA A 651 26.21 -3.07 13.03
N VAL A 652 25.38 -2.06 13.26
CA VAL A 652 25.58 -0.68 12.80
C VAL A 652 26.85 -0.07 13.40
N THR A 653 27.14 -0.29 14.69
CA THR A 653 28.42 0.16 15.30
C THR A 653 29.63 -0.47 14.60
N SER A 654 29.53 -1.74 14.22
CA SER A 654 30.63 -2.46 13.55
C SER A 654 30.83 -1.99 12.11
N TYR A 655 29.73 -1.75 11.39
CA TYR A 655 29.69 -1.22 10.03
C TYR A 655 30.28 0.19 9.94
N LEU A 656 29.79 1.14 10.76
CA LEU A 656 30.29 2.51 10.79
C LEU A 656 31.76 2.58 11.23
N ALA A 657 32.17 1.78 12.23
CA ALA A 657 33.58 1.67 12.61
C ALA A 657 34.49 1.05 11.52
N GLY A 658 33.90 0.35 10.54
CA GLY A 658 34.58 -0.13 9.33
C GLY A 658 34.76 0.94 8.24
N GLY A 659 34.09 2.09 8.37
CA GLY A 659 34.03 3.14 7.34
C GLY A 659 32.70 3.18 6.55
N GLY A 660 31.68 2.45 7.01
CA GLY A 660 30.35 2.40 6.38
C GLY A 660 29.60 3.74 6.39
N LYS A 661 28.49 3.81 5.64
CA LYS A 661 27.71 5.03 5.40
C LYS A 661 26.23 4.76 5.71
N LEU A 662 25.65 5.47 6.67
CA LEU A 662 24.28 5.23 7.15
C LEU A 662 23.40 6.48 7.01
N PHE A 663 22.23 6.34 6.40
CA PHE A 663 21.12 7.28 6.57
C PHE A 663 20.03 6.60 7.42
N ALA A 664 19.87 7.03 8.67
CA ALA A 664 18.78 6.60 9.55
C ALA A 664 17.67 7.65 9.57
N THR A 665 16.41 7.23 9.45
CA THR A 665 15.28 8.15 9.33
C THR A 665 14.02 7.63 10.01
N GLY A 666 13.37 8.49 10.80
CA GLY A 666 12.21 8.17 11.62
C GLY A 666 12.01 9.17 12.76
N ALA A 667 10.82 9.15 13.35
CA ALA A 667 10.46 9.78 14.62
C ALA A 667 10.91 8.91 15.83
N GLU A 668 10.81 9.45 17.05
CA GLU A 668 11.08 8.77 18.34
C GLU A 668 12.46 8.10 18.57
N ILE A 669 13.38 8.14 17.60
CA ILE A 669 14.72 7.50 17.67
C ILE A 669 15.53 7.96 18.89
N GLY A 670 15.53 9.26 19.18
CA GLY A 670 16.20 9.85 20.34
C GLY A 670 15.42 9.66 21.64
N TRP A 671 14.08 9.68 21.57
CA TRP A 671 13.22 9.37 22.71
C TRP A 671 13.50 7.97 23.26
N ASP A 672 13.52 6.93 22.42
CA ASP A 672 13.76 5.56 22.89
C ASP A 672 15.23 5.33 23.28
N LEU A 673 16.16 5.64 22.38
CA LEU A 673 17.57 5.32 22.61
C LEU A 673 18.16 6.17 23.74
N ASP A 674 17.97 7.49 23.74
CA ASP A 674 18.62 8.42 24.67
C ASP A 674 17.74 8.75 25.90
N ALA A 675 16.47 9.13 25.69
CA ALA A 675 15.60 9.60 26.77
C ALA A 675 15.06 8.47 27.67
N GLN A 676 14.63 7.34 27.10
CA GLN A 676 14.37 6.10 27.86
C GLN A 676 15.66 5.35 28.19
N GLY A 677 16.71 5.57 27.41
CA GLY A 677 18.06 5.06 27.67
C GLY A 677 18.32 3.65 27.16
N ASN A 678 17.53 3.17 26.19
CA ASN A 678 17.67 1.82 25.61
C ASN A 678 18.90 1.70 24.67
N GLY A 679 19.52 2.82 24.28
CA GLY A 679 20.74 2.83 23.47
C GLY A 679 21.52 4.14 23.47
N ALA A 680 21.46 4.96 24.53
CA ALA A 680 22.10 6.28 24.58
C ALA A 680 23.58 6.27 24.18
N GLY A 681 24.32 5.23 24.60
CA GLY A 681 25.72 5.04 24.21
C GLY A 681 25.94 4.86 22.71
N PHE A 682 24.98 4.25 22.00
CA PHE A 682 24.95 4.14 20.54
C PHE A 682 24.48 5.47 19.91
N TYR A 683 23.36 6.02 20.37
CA TYR A 683 22.81 7.29 19.85
C TYR A 683 23.84 8.45 19.91
N ASN A 684 24.45 8.69 21.07
CA ASN A 684 25.41 9.80 21.22
C ASN A 684 26.74 9.57 20.49
N ASN A 685 27.24 8.33 20.42
CA ASN A 685 28.64 8.05 20.01
C ASN A 685 28.78 7.31 18.66
N VAL A 686 27.66 6.87 18.06
CA VAL A 686 27.61 6.12 16.79
C VAL A 686 26.66 6.79 15.80
N LEU A 687 25.50 7.29 16.26
CA LEU A 687 24.63 8.18 15.46
C LEU A 687 24.98 9.67 15.63
N HIS A 688 25.93 9.99 16.52
CA HIS A 688 26.47 11.33 16.77
C HIS A 688 25.40 12.39 17.13
N ALA A 689 24.41 11.98 17.93
CA ALA A 689 23.23 12.78 18.30
C ALA A 689 22.98 12.85 19.82
N ASP A 690 22.58 14.02 20.34
CA ASP A 690 21.98 14.17 21.67
C ASP A 690 20.47 14.48 21.50
N TYR A 691 19.59 13.88 22.31
CA TYR A 691 18.15 14.16 22.29
C TYR A 691 17.81 15.51 23.00
N VAL A 692 16.77 16.21 22.53
CA VAL A 692 16.32 17.49 23.11
C VAL A 692 14.84 17.48 23.51
N ALA A 693 13.93 16.94 22.71
CA ALA A 693 12.49 16.84 22.98
C ALA A 693 11.76 15.95 21.96
N ASP A 694 10.71 15.24 22.40
CA ASP A 694 9.91 14.30 21.57
C ASP A 694 9.27 14.93 20.32
N ASP A 695 8.90 16.21 20.42
CA ASP A 695 7.93 16.81 19.51
C ASP A 695 8.35 18.24 19.12
N ALA A 696 8.80 18.37 17.87
CA ALA A 696 9.15 19.64 17.26
C ALA A 696 7.97 20.61 17.08
N ASN A 697 6.71 20.17 17.22
CA ASN A 697 5.49 20.92 16.93
C ASN A 697 5.50 21.52 15.50
N SER A 698 5.97 20.74 14.51
CA SER A 698 6.19 21.20 13.13
C SER A 698 6.29 20.05 12.14
N TYR A 699 5.48 20.12 11.07
CA TYR A 699 5.52 19.21 9.92
C TYR A 699 6.40 19.73 8.75
N THR A 700 7.27 20.70 9.02
CA THR A 700 8.13 21.33 8.00
C THR A 700 9.58 21.44 8.47
N ALA A 701 10.52 21.29 7.53
CA ALA A 701 11.94 21.44 7.75
C ALA A 701 12.64 22.16 6.59
N SER A 702 13.84 22.68 6.82
CA SER A 702 14.65 23.33 5.79
C SER A 702 16.15 23.18 6.04
N GLY A 703 16.93 23.23 4.96
CA GLY A 703 18.37 23.14 4.93
C GLY A 703 19.10 24.16 5.79
N VAL A 704 20.14 23.69 6.49
CA VAL A 704 21.11 24.57 7.14
C VAL A 704 22.12 25.04 6.10
N ALA A 705 22.40 26.35 6.07
CA ALA A 705 23.34 26.93 5.11
C ALA A 705 24.75 26.32 5.25
N GLY A 706 25.31 25.81 4.15
CA GLY A 706 26.56 25.06 4.09
C GLY A 706 26.49 23.59 4.53
N SER A 707 25.28 23.03 4.71
CA SER A 707 25.06 21.59 4.88
C SER A 707 24.80 20.88 3.55
N ILE A 708 24.65 19.55 3.57
CA ILE A 708 24.28 18.76 2.39
C ILE A 708 22.87 19.05 1.86
N PHE A 709 22.01 19.70 2.65
CA PHE A 709 20.64 20.06 2.27
C PHE A 709 20.46 21.57 2.06
N ASP A 710 21.53 22.35 1.91
CA ASP A 710 21.44 23.80 1.69
C ASP A 710 20.55 24.12 0.47
N GLY A 711 19.65 25.10 0.63
CA GLY A 711 18.62 25.44 -0.35
C GLY A 711 17.37 24.55 -0.37
N ILE A 712 17.37 23.37 0.24
CA ILE A 712 16.18 22.48 0.29
C ILE A 712 15.19 22.95 1.37
N ALA A 713 13.90 22.95 1.05
CA ALA A 713 12.80 23.10 2.00
C ALA A 713 11.76 22.02 1.73
N LEU A 714 11.19 21.43 2.79
CA LEU A 714 10.28 20.29 2.69
C LEU A 714 9.15 20.34 3.72
N GLN A 715 8.06 19.64 3.40
CA GLN A 715 7.01 19.24 4.32
C GLN A 715 7.02 17.72 4.44
N PHE A 716 6.73 17.23 5.64
CA PHE A 716 6.37 15.83 5.90
C PHE A 716 4.91 15.75 6.38
N ASP A 717 4.35 14.55 6.36
CA ASP A 717 2.90 14.32 6.47
C ASP A 717 2.34 14.62 7.88
N ASP A 718 1.16 15.24 7.88
CA ASP A 718 0.32 15.52 9.06
C ASP A 718 -0.92 14.61 9.12
N GLY A 719 -0.87 13.47 8.42
CA GLY A 719 -1.88 12.42 8.42
C GLY A 719 -2.87 12.47 7.25
N ASP A 720 -2.63 13.33 6.26
CA ASP A 720 -3.50 13.50 5.09
C ASP A 720 -3.11 12.56 3.92
N LEU A 721 -1.90 11.96 3.89
CA LEU A 721 -1.42 11.13 2.77
C LEU A 721 -0.96 9.70 3.12
N PHE A 722 -0.17 9.53 4.17
CA PHE A 722 0.51 8.29 4.56
C PHE A 722 0.20 7.92 6.02
N TYR A 723 0.59 8.79 6.97
CA TYR A 723 0.36 8.70 8.41
C TYR A 723 0.82 10.00 9.10
N ASP A 724 0.19 10.35 10.22
CA ASP A 724 0.54 11.53 11.02
C ASP A 724 1.86 11.26 11.77
N VAL A 725 2.88 12.07 11.53
CA VAL A 725 4.15 11.99 12.28
C VAL A 725 3.95 12.63 13.65
N ASN A 726 3.54 11.83 14.64
CA ASN A 726 3.02 12.38 15.90
C ASN A 726 4.10 12.99 16.81
N PHE A 727 5.32 12.45 16.79
CA PHE A 727 6.42 12.85 17.68
C PHE A 727 7.75 13.03 16.92
N PRO A 728 7.87 14.08 16.09
CA PRO A 728 9.08 14.38 15.34
C PRO A 728 10.18 14.93 16.28
N ASP A 729 11.21 14.11 16.47
CA ASP A 729 12.26 14.25 17.47
C ASP A 729 13.12 15.50 17.23
N VAL A 730 13.42 16.26 18.29
CA VAL A 730 14.30 17.42 18.24
C VAL A 730 15.72 17.00 18.62
N LEU A 731 16.65 17.17 17.67
CA LEU A 731 18.03 16.73 17.79
C LEU A 731 18.96 17.84 18.33
N SER A 732 20.15 17.43 18.77
CA SER A 732 21.32 18.28 18.96
C SER A 732 22.59 17.58 18.43
N PRO A 733 23.46 18.24 17.65
CA PRO A 733 24.68 17.62 17.14
C PRO A 733 25.69 17.27 18.24
N ALA A 734 26.10 16.00 18.31
CA ALA A 734 27.07 15.47 19.26
C ALA A 734 28.36 14.98 18.56
N ASN A 735 29.43 14.78 19.34
CA ASN A 735 30.70 14.12 18.96
C ASN A 735 31.46 14.53 17.67
N GLY A 736 30.97 15.56 16.95
CA GLY A 736 31.58 16.08 15.72
C GLY A 736 30.60 16.24 14.56
N SER A 737 29.34 15.84 14.72
CA SER A 737 28.29 16.08 13.73
C SER A 737 27.90 17.57 13.65
N THR A 738 27.15 17.93 12.62
CA THR A 738 26.60 19.27 12.41
C THR A 738 25.14 19.18 11.99
N ALA A 739 24.33 20.16 12.42
CA ALA A 739 22.94 20.29 11.98
C ALA A 739 22.87 20.46 10.45
N ALA A 740 22.00 19.68 9.81
CA ALA A 740 21.80 19.66 8.36
C ALA A 740 20.38 20.13 7.98
N LEU A 741 19.38 19.82 8.80
CA LEU A 741 18.01 20.36 8.70
C LEU A 741 17.58 21.03 10.02
N THR A 742 16.72 22.03 9.91
CA THR A 742 16.01 22.64 11.07
C THR A 742 14.51 22.71 10.82
N TYR A 743 13.71 22.46 11.87
CA TYR A 743 12.25 22.54 11.81
C TYR A 743 11.76 23.98 11.64
N GLY A 744 10.58 24.17 11.04
CA GLY A 744 9.91 25.48 10.90
C GLY A 744 9.55 26.16 12.23
N SER A 745 9.35 25.37 13.29
CA SER A 745 9.20 25.82 14.69
C SER A 745 10.52 26.27 15.34
N GLY A 746 11.65 25.81 14.81
CA GLY A 746 12.99 25.93 15.39
C GLY A 746 13.42 24.70 16.20
N GLY A 747 14.68 24.30 16.03
CA GLY A 747 15.21 23.01 16.50
C GLY A 747 15.95 22.33 15.35
N VAL A 748 16.78 21.32 15.63
CA VAL A 748 17.45 20.53 14.58
C VAL A 748 16.57 19.35 14.22
N ALA A 749 16.25 19.22 12.93
CA ALA A 749 15.40 18.16 12.37
C ALA A 749 16.22 17.02 11.76
N GLY A 750 17.49 17.29 11.43
CA GLY A 750 18.41 16.31 10.90
C GLY A 750 19.86 16.79 11.00
N LEU A 751 20.79 15.85 11.06
CA LEU A 751 22.23 16.11 11.19
C LEU A 751 23.05 15.28 10.20
N GLN A 752 24.31 15.69 10.03
CA GLN A 752 25.30 14.99 9.22
C GLN A 752 26.62 14.83 9.98
N TYR A 753 27.35 13.74 9.72
CA TYR A 753 28.66 13.44 10.26
C TYR A 753 29.56 12.77 9.20
N ALA A 754 30.86 13.11 9.22
CA ALA A 754 31.89 12.42 8.46
C ALA A 754 33.12 12.15 9.36
N GLY A 755 33.45 10.87 9.54
CA GLY A 755 34.54 10.37 10.36
C GLY A 755 35.84 10.21 9.60
N GLY A 756 36.96 10.22 10.35
CA GLY A 756 38.32 10.14 9.78
C GLY A 756 38.72 8.79 9.17
N VAL A 757 37.80 7.82 9.09
CA VAL A 757 37.99 6.48 8.52
C VAL A 757 37.15 6.22 7.27
N GLY A 758 36.35 7.19 6.81
CA GLY A 758 35.39 7.05 5.70
C GLY A 758 33.93 7.00 6.17
N GLU A 759 33.72 6.70 7.45
CA GLU A 759 32.42 6.70 8.14
C GLU A 759 31.58 7.94 7.81
N LYS A 760 30.32 7.75 7.42
CA LYS A 760 29.36 8.85 7.24
C LYS A 760 28.02 8.52 7.85
N VAL A 761 27.40 9.50 8.52
CA VAL A 761 26.06 9.36 9.07
C VAL A 761 25.21 10.55 8.66
N VAL A 762 23.98 10.27 8.23
CA VAL A 762 22.85 11.21 8.18
C VAL A 762 21.78 10.66 9.12
N LEU A 763 21.21 11.52 9.95
CA LEU A 763 20.10 11.16 10.85
C LEU A 763 19.02 12.22 10.73
N PHE A 764 17.77 11.80 10.53
CA PHE A 764 16.58 12.64 10.69
C PHE A 764 15.85 12.29 12.00
N GLY A 765 15.16 13.27 12.60
CA GLY A 765 14.19 13.07 13.68
C GLY A 765 12.75 12.92 13.18
N PHE A 766 12.55 12.72 11.88
CA PHE A 766 11.26 12.46 11.25
C PHE A 766 11.44 11.44 10.10
N PRO A 767 10.37 10.79 9.62
CA PRO A 767 10.46 9.80 8.55
C PRO A 767 10.67 10.42 7.15
N PHE A 768 11.48 9.80 6.31
CA PHE A 768 11.76 10.25 4.94
C PHE A 768 10.61 9.89 3.98
N GLU A 769 10.03 8.72 4.19
CA GLU A 769 8.85 8.19 3.54
C GLU A 769 7.66 9.17 3.64
N THR A 770 7.52 9.88 4.76
CA THR A 770 6.47 10.88 4.98
C THR A 770 6.70 12.24 4.31
N ILE A 771 7.84 12.50 3.67
CA ILE A 771 8.01 13.73 2.87
C ILE A 771 6.90 13.77 1.82
N THR A 772 6.13 14.85 1.73
CA THR A 772 4.90 14.85 0.92
C THR A 772 5.17 15.13 -0.57
N ASP A 773 6.10 16.04 -0.87
CA ASP A 773 6.53 16.38 -2.23
C ASP A 773 7.62 15.41 -2.74
N GLU A 774 7.37 14.77 -3.90
CA GLU A 774 8.27 13.77 -4.51
C GLU A 774 9.58 14.37 -5.05
N ASN A 775 9.59 15.64 -5.48
CA ASN A 775 10.80 16.35 -5.88
C ASN A 775 11.66 16.69 -4.66
N ALA A 776 11.04 17.10 -3.56
CA ALA A 776 11.74 17.32 -2.28
C ALA A 776 12.33 16.01 -1.74
N ARG A 777 11.57 14.90 -1.80
CA ARG A 777 12.03 13.54 -1.47
C ARG A 777 13.26 13.15 -2.30
N THR A 778 13.18 13.33 -3.62
CA THR A 778 14.27 13.03 -4.57
C THR A 778 15.49 13.92 -4.36
N ALA A 779 15.31 15.22 -4.11
CA ALA A 779 16.40 16.14 -3.82
C ALA A 779 17.13 15.79 -2.51
N VAL A 780 16.39 15.41 -1.46
CA VAL A 780 16.98 14.92 -0.21
C VAL A 780 17.79 13.65 -0.44
N MET A 781 17.24 12.65 -1.15
CA MET A 781 17.98 11.41 -1.44
C MET A 781 19.22 11.68 -2.30
N SER A 782 19.11 12.54 -3.33
CA SER A 782 20.24 12.99 -4.15
C SER A 782 21.34 13.62 -3.30
N SER A 783 21.01 14.46 -2.32
CA SER A 783 21.96 15.04 -1.37
C SER A 783 22.60 13.99 -0.44
N VAL A 784 21.88 12.95 -0.04
CA VAL A 784 22.41 11.84 0.77
C VAL A 784 23.39 10.99 -0.04
N LEU A 785 23.02 10.60 -1.27
CA LEU A 785 23.86 9.77 -2.15
C LEU A 785 25.11 10.54 -2.61
N ALA A 786 24.97 11.83 -2.95
CA ALA A 786 26.09 12.74 -3.18
C ALA A 786 27.03 12.81 -1.96
N TYR A 787 26.45 12.94 -0.76
CA TYR A 787 27.24 12.97 0.48
C TYR A 787 27.94 11.64 0.75
N PHE A 788 27.37 10.51 0.33
CA PHE A 788 27.94 9.18 0.49
C PHE A 788 28.96 8.79 -0.60
N ASP A 789 29.38 9.72 -1.46
CA ASP A 789 30.30 9.45 -2.59
C ASP A 789 29.80 8.29 -3.48
N ALA A 790 28.47 8.14 -3.65
CA ALA A 790 27.91 7.09 -4.51
C ALA A 790 28.22 7.35 -5.99
N ASP A 791 28.39 6.28 -6.78
CA ASP A 791 28.63 6.41 -8.22
C ASP A 791 27.44 7.12 -8.90
N PHE A 792 27.75 8.13 -9.70
CA PHE A 792 26.75 8.96 -10.37
C PHE A 792 26.86 8.82 -11.90
N THR A 793 25.74 8.68 -12.60
CA THR A 793 25.73 8.52 -14.07
C THR A 793 24.48 9.14 -14.66
N PHE A 794 24.58 10.37 -15.16
CA PHE A 794 23.44 11.11 -15.68
C PHE A 794 23.20 10.83 -17.17
N GLU A 795 22.18 10.03 -17.47
CA GLU A 795 21.73 9.76 -18.85
C GLU A 795 20.74 10.82 -19.37
N GLY A 796 20.28 11.75 -18.51
CA GLY A 796 19.26 12.76 -18.81
C GLY A 796 18.04 12.67 -17.87
N ALA A 797 17.10 13.61 -17.99
CA ALA A 797 15.83 13.59 -17.24
C ALA A 797 14.74 14.41 -17.94
N GLU A 798 13.47 14.05 -17.78
CA GLU A 798 12.32 14.88 -18.17
C GLU A 798 11.49 15.23 -16.93
N ILE A 799 11.43 16.52 -16.60
CA ILE A 799 10.74 17.07 -15.42
C ILE A 799 9.47 17.77 -15.90
N ILE A 800 8.32 17.56 -15.25
CA ILE A 800 7.06 18.26 -15.54
C ILE A 800 6.43 18.74 -14.23
N ILE A 801 6.00 20.00 -14.19
CA ILE A 801 5.34 20.63 -13.02
C ILE A 801 4.10 21.38 -13.50
N ASP A 802 2.93 21.03 -12.98
CA ASP A 802 1.65 21.72 -13.23
C ASP A 802 1.35 22.80 -12.17
N ASP A 803 0.46 23.76 -12.47
CA ASP A 803 0.05 24.76 -11.47
C ASP A 803 -0.75 24.18 -10.30
N SER A 804 -1.27 22.97 -10.46
CA SER A 804 -1.91 22.19 -9.39
C SER A 804 -0.95 21.66 -8.33
N PHE A 805 0.37 21.58 -8.59
CA PHE A 805 1.33 20.93 -7.69
C PHE A 805 1.55 21.71 -6.38
N GLY A 806 1.32 23.02 -6.36
CA GLY A 806 1.44 23.84 -5.16
C GLY A 806 2.88 24.01 -4.64
N SER A 807 3.02 24.68 -3.49
CA SER A 807 4.33 25.04 -2.93
C SER A 807 5.02 23.83 -2.29
N PRO A 808 6.32 23.56 -2.54
CA PRO A 808 7.29 24.47 -3.15
C PRO A 808 7.40 24.41 -4.68
N ALA A 809 6.94 23.33 -5.32
CA ALA A 809 7.13 23.08 -6.76
C ALA A 809 6.51 24.17 -7.66
N TYR A 810 5.29 24.63 -7.37
CA TYR A 810 4.63 25.78 -8.00
C TYR A 810 4.25 26.86 -6.97
N GLN A 811 4.70 28.09 -7.19
CA GLN A 811 4.47 29.22 -6.27
C GLN A 811 3.98 30.48 -7.00
N GLU A 812 3.06 31.21 -6.37
CA GLU A 812 2.47 32.43 -6.91
C GLU A 812 2.74 33.66 -6.02
N THR A 813 2.98 34.81 -6.65
CA THR A 813 2.88 36.12 -5.98
C THR A 813 1.89 37.04 -6.70
N GLY A 814 1.34 38.01 -5.98
CA GLY A 814 0.39 38.99 -6.53
C GLY A 814 -1.06 38.53 -6.45
N THR A 815 -1.78 38.53 -7.59
CA THR A 815 -3.21 38.14 -7.63
C THR A 815 -3.51 37.40 -8.92
N TRP A 816 -3.47 36.08 -8.83
CA TRP A 816 -3.92 35.15 -9.85
C TRP A 816 -5.39 34.77 -9.64
N ASN A 817 -5.99 34.21 -10.68
CA ASN A 817 -7.39 33.79 -10.71
C ASN A 817 -7.46 32.42 -11.40
N THR A 818 -8.26 31.51 -10.85
CA THR A 818 -8.51 30.21 -11.46
C THR A 818 -9.43 30.34 -12.68
N ALA A 819 -9.05 29.71 -13.80
CA ALA A 819 -9.89 29.54 -14.98
C ALA A 819 -10.80 28.30 -14.84
N SER A 820 -11.93 28.32 -15.55
CA SER A 820 -12.89 27.22 -15.60
C SER A 820 -12.84 26.46 -16.94
N GLY A 821 -11.65 26.32 -17.50
CA GLY A 821 -11.39 25.52 -18.70
C GLY A 821 -10.17 24.65 -18.47
N SER A 822 -10.03 23.57 -19.23
CA SER A 822 -8.94 22.60 -19.07
C SER A 822 -7.58 23.17 -19.46
N GLY A 823 -6.62 23.11 -18.53
CA GLY A 823 -5.19 23.35 -18.76
C GLY A 823 -4.48 22.06 -19.20
N PHE A 824 -3.22 21.88 -18.78
CA PHE A 824 -2.49 20.62 -18.88
C PHE A 824 -3.22 19.47 -18.15
N ASP A 825 -3.05 18.23 -18.64
CA ASP A 825 -3.70 16.98 -18.19
C ASP A 825 -5.22 17.04 -17.84
N GLY A 826 -5.94 18.05 -18.34
CA GLY A 826 -7.34 18.28 -18.00
C GLY A 826 -7.59 18.97 -16.65
N THR A 827 -6.54 19.42 -15.95
CA THR A 827 -6.64 20.24 -14.73
C THR A 827 -7.20 21.64 -15.04
N ASN A 828 -7.15 22.57 -14.08
CA ASN A 828 -7.56 23.97 -14.33
C ASN A 828 -6.37 24.79 -14.89
N TYR A 829 -6.43 26.11 -14.88
CA TYR A 829 -5.22 26.93 -15.11
C TYR A 829 -5.34 28.31 -14.46
N ARG A 830 -4.21 28.99 -14.26
CA ARG A 830 -4.12 30.29 -13.58
C ARG A 830 -4.06 31.44 -14.58
N PHE A 831 -4.66 32.59 -14.24
CA PHE A 831 -4.45 33.82 -15.01
C PHE A 831 -4.35 35.10 -14.16
N ALA A 832 -3.48 36.01 -14.59
CA ALA A 832 -3.28 37.33 -14.02
C ALA A 832 -3.34 38.43 -15.12
N PRO A 833 -3.66 39.69 -14.78
CA PRO A 833 -3.63 40.78 -15.76
C PRO A 833 -2.19 41.06 -16.24
N ALA A 834 -2.00 41.24 -17.55
CA ALA A 834 -0.70 41.65 -18.09
C ALA A 834 -0.36 43.09 -17.65
N GLY A 835 0.89 43.32 -17.24
CA GLY A 835 1.35 44.55 -16.60
C GLY A 835 1.01 44.65 -15.10
N SER A 836 0.58 43.57 -14.44
CA SER A 836 0.37 43.53 -12.98
C SER A 836 1.61 42.98 -12.25
N ALA A 837 1.77 43.30 -10.97
CA ALA A 837 2.88 42.82 -10.13
C ALA A 837 2.61 41.40 -9.61
N ALA A 838 2.37 40.45 -10.51
CA ALA A 838 2.12 39.05 -10.22
C ALA A 838 3.17 38.15 -10.87
N THR A 839 3.60 37.10 -10.17
CA THR A 839 4.54 36.11 -10.70
C THR A 839 4.01 34.70 -10.45
N ALA A 840 4.43 33.76 -11.29
CA ALA A 840 4.21 32.32 -11.12
C ALA A 840 5.54 31.62 -11.36
N SER A 841 5.95 30.73 -10.47
CA SER A 841 7.29 30.13 -10.43
C SER A 841 7.19 28.62 -10.29
N TRP A 842 7.78 27.89 -11.23
CA TRP A 842 7.95 26.43 -11.22
C TRP A 842 9.39 26.14 -10.83
N ASN A 843 9.61 25.48 -9.69
CA ASN A 843 10.91 25.23 -9.08
C ASN A 843 11.23 23.74 -9.11
N PHE A 844 12.44 23.38 -9.52
CA PHE A 844 12.87 22.00 -9.73
C PHE A 844 14.31 21.79 -9.26
N PHE A 845 14.70 20.54 -9.11
CA PHE A 845 16.07 20.14 -8.82
C PHE A 845 16.75 19.63 -10.09
N VAL A 846 18.03 19.96 -10.25
CA VAL A 846 18.90 19.51 -11.33
C VAL A 846 19.94 18.59 -10.70
N PRO A 847 19.99 17.28 -11.05
CA PRO A 847 20.89 16.34 -10.38
C PRO A 847 22.37 16.57 -10.73
N ALA A 848 22.66 17.04 -11.95
CA ALA A 848 24.03 17.34 -12.40
C ALA A 848 24.10 18.39 -13.51
N GLU A 849 25.33 18.84 -13.82
CA GLU A 849 25.58 19.82 -14.87
C GLU A 849 25.09 19.29 -16.23
N SER A 850 24.17 20.04 -16.83
CA SER A 850 23.32 19.53 -17.91
C SER A 850 22.93 20.63 -18.89
N THR A 851 22.64 20.23 -20.13
CA THR A 851 21.91 21.09 -21.07
C THR A 851 20.43 20.77 -20.99
N GLY A 852 19.56 21.78 -20.98
CA GLY A 852 18.13 21.58 -20.75
C GLY A 852 17.23 22.39 -21.67
N GLU A 853 16.37 21.74 -22.46
CA GLU A 853 15.31 22.45 -23.20
C GLU A 853 14.08 22.66 -22.32
N VAL A 854 13.70 23.92 -22.13
CA VAL A 854 12.58 24.34 -21.27
C VAL A 854 11.36 24.64 -22.14
N PHE A 855 10.21 24.07 -21.76
CA PHE A 855 8.92 24.22 -22.39
C PHE A 855 7.88 24.77 -21.41
N VAL A 856 6.91 25.51 -21.94
CA VAL A 856 5.70 25.96 -21.23
C VAL A 856 4.44 25.45 -21.93
N TYR A 857 3.42 25.10 -21.16
CA TYR A 857 2.05 24.86 -21.62
C TYR A 857 1.20 26.12 -21.38
N TYR A 858 0.11 26.28 -22.12
CA TYR A 858 -0.93 27.28 -21.84
C TYR A 858 -2.15 27.15 -22.77
N ARG A 859 -3.32 27.59 -22.31
CA ARG A 859 -4.49 27.82 -23.18
C ARG A 859 -4.45 29.14 -23.91
N SER A 860 -4.45 29.07 -25.24
CA SER A 860 -4.40 30.21 -26.16
C SER A 860 -5.70 31.04 -26.16
N ALA A 861 -5.70 32.18 -26.86
CA ALA A 861 -6.86 33.07 -26.95
C ALA A 861 -6.47 34.51 -27.31
N GLY A 862 -7.30 35.23 -28.08
CA GLY A 862 -7.03 36.60 -28.56
C GLY A 862 -7.06 37.71 -27.51
N ASN A 863 -7.17 37.37 -26.22
CA ASN A 863 -7.05 38.29 -25.09
C ASN A 863 -5.75 38.09 -24.26
N ARG A 864 -5.00 37.01 -24.53
CA ARG A 864 -3.70 36.74 -23.90
C ARG A 864 -2.64 37.73 -24.38
N ALA A 865 -1.57 37.87 -23.61
CA ALA A 865 -0.39 38.65 -23.97
C ALA A 865 0.41 38.00 -25.11
N THR A 866 0.89 38.83 -26.03
CA THR A 866 1.68 38.37 -27.20
C THR A 866 3.18 38.33 -26.93
N ASN A 867 3.61 38.82 -25.77
CA ASN A 867 4.97 38.79 -25.26
C ASN A 867 4.88 38.54 -23.75
N VAL A 868 4.66 37.30 -23.36
CA VAL A 868 4.71 36.86 -21.96
C VAL A 868 6.16 36.64 -21.60
N ALA A 869 6.63 37.32 -20.56
CA ALA A 869 8.02 37.28 -20.12
C ALA A 869 8.23 36.15 -19.12
N TYR A 870 9.28 35.38 -19.33
CA TYR A 870 9.75 34.34 -18.43
C TYR A 870 11.22 34.57 -18.11
N SER A 871 11.64 34.24 -16.89
CA SER A 871 13.05 34.11 -16.50
C SER A 871 13.33 32.67 -16.13
N VAL A 872 14.45 32.12 -16.60
CA VAL A 872 14.91 30.78 -16.25
C VAL A 872 16.12 30.96 -15.35
N ASP A 873 16.01 30.56 -14.08
CA ASP A 873 17.16 30.44 -13.18
C ASP A 873 17.75 29.04 -13.33
N THR A 874 19.00 28.97 -13.78
CA THR A 874 19.68 27.71 -14.09
C THR A 874 20.59 27.23 -12.95
N GLY A 875 20.50 27.84 -11.77
CA GLY A 875 21.43 27.65 -10.64
C GLY A 875 22.78 28.36 -10.84
N ALA A 876 23.27 28.42 -12.09
CA ALA A 876 24.43 29.23 -12.47
C ALA A 876 24.08 30.72 -12.71
N GLY A 877 22.84 31.02 -13.08
CA GLY A 877 22.37 32.39 -13.31
C GLY A 877 20.97 32.46 -13.91
N VAL A 878 20.46 33.70 -14.05
CA VAL A 878 19.09 33.95 -14.53
C VAL A 878 19.10 34.48 -15.97
N GLU A 879 18.52 33.70 -16.88
CA GLU A 879 18.27 34.06 -18.27
C GLU A 879 16.84 34.56 -18.50
N SER A 880 16.53 35.05 -19.70
CA SER A 880 15.22 35.65 -20.02
C SER A 880 14.67 35.20 -21.37
N ALA A 881 13.45 34.69 -21.35
CA ALA A 881 12.71 34.21 -22.51
C ALA A 881 11.38 34.96 -22.68
N SER A 882 10.72 34.79 -23.83
CA SER A 882 9.33 35.20 -23.97
C SER A 882 8.58 34.43 -25.04
N THR A 883 7.27 34.26 -24.85
CA THR A 883 6.39 33.58 -25.81
C THR A 883 5.11 34.36 -26.10
N ASN A 884 4.38 33.92 -27.13
CA ASN A 884 3.13 34.50 -27.57
C ASN A 884 1.94 33.59 -27.24
N GLN A 885 1.28 33.87 -26.11
CA GLN A 885 0.11 33.12 -25.64
C GLN A 885 -1.18 33.35 -26.46
N THR A 886 -1.13 34.09 -27.58
CA THR A 886 -2.23 34.12 -28.58
C THR A 886 -2.05 33.12 -29.72
N LEU A 887 -1.03 32.26 -29.66
CA LEU A 887 -0.75 31.16 -30.59
C LEU A 887 -0.71 29.81 -29.84
N ASN A 888 -0.37 28.72 -30.52
CA ASN A 888 0.01 27.41 -29.94
C ASN A 888 -0.92 26.88 -28.83
N ASP A 889 -2.22 26.69 -29.13
CA ASP A 889 -3.20 26.14 -28.17
C ASP A 889 -3.03 24.61 -28.00
N ASP A 890 -3.12 24.10 -26.76
CA ASP A 890 -2.94 22.68 -26.40
C ASP A 890 -1.58 22.07 -26.84
N GLN A 891 -0.48 22.82 -26.70
CA GLN A 891 0.86 22.36 -27.07
C GLN A 891 1.95 22.89 -26.12
N TRP A 892 2.95 22.04 -25.85
CA TRP A 892 4.23 22.47 -25.30
C TRP A 892 4.94 23.44 -26.25
N VAL A 893 5.42 24.57 -25.71
CA VAL A 893 6.14 25.61 -26.45
C VAL A 893 7.50 25.83 -25.82
N SER A 894 8.57 25.54 -26.56
CA SER A 894 9.95 25.77 -26.12
C SER A 894 10.21 27.27 -25.88
N LEU A 895 10.86 27.56 -24.76
CA LEU A 895 11.46 28.85 -24.42
C LEU A 895 12.91 28.94 -24.90
N GLY A 896 13.60 27.80 -25.01
CA GLY A 896 14.99 27.67 -25.42
C GLY A 896 15.70 26.51 -24.71
N THR A 897 16.98 26.30 -25.07
CA THR A 897 17.91 25.39 -24.39
C THR A 897 18.88 26.20 -23.54
N TYR A 898 19.14 25.74 -22.32
CA TYR A 898 19.93 26.42 -21.29
C TYR A 898 21.00 25.49 -20.69
N SER A 899 22.04 26.06 -20.09
CA SER A 899 23.01 25.30 -19.29
C SER A 899 22.66 25.39 -17.80
N PHE A 900 22.35 24.24 -17.20
CA PHE A 900 21.97 24.10 -15.79
C PHE A 900 23.14 23.58 -14.96
N ALA A 901 23.35 24.19 -13.80
CA ALA A 901 24.25 23.67 -12.77
C ALA A 901 23.49 22.67 -11.85
N PRO A 902 24.19 21.75 -11.16
CA PRO A 902 23.58 20.92 -10.14
C PRO A 902 22.96 21.76 -9.02
N GLY A 903 21.78 21.38 -8.52
CA GLY A 903 21.08 22.06 -7.43
C GLY A 903 19.70 22.59 -7.82
N ALA A 904 19.21 23.60 -7.09
CA ALA A 904 17.90 24.19 -7.32
C ALA A 904 17.89 25.12 -8.55
N ALA A 905 16.85 24.99 -9.38
CA ALA A 905 16.60 25.79 -10.58
C ALA A 905 15.11 26.19 -10.65
N SER A 906 14.76 27.17 -11.50
CA SER A 906 13.36 27.57 -11.68
C SER A 906 13.04 28.18 -13.04
N VAL A 907 11.77 28.09 -13.43
CA VAL A 907 11.16 28.95 -14.45
C VAL A 907 10.21 29.90 -13.73
N THR A 908 10.24 31.20 -14.03
CA THR A 908 9.32 32.18 -13.45
C THR A 908 8.70 33.07 -14.52
N LEU A 909 7.37 33.12 -14.57
CA LEU A 909 6.59 34.06 -15.37
C LEU A 909 6.49 35.41 -14.63
N ASP A 910 6.89 36.50 -15.27
CA ASP A 910 6.66 37.87 -14.77
C ASP A 910 5.51 38.56 -15.51
N ALA A 911 4.37 38.75 -14.82
CA ALA A 911 3.24 39.47 -15.39
C ALA A 911 3.52 40.96 -15.60
N ALA A 912 4.49 41.57 -14.90
CA ALA A 912 4.81 43.00 -14.99
C ALA A 912 5.64 43.34 -16.24
N ALA A 913 6.61 42.50 -16.59
CA ALA A 913 7.33 42.58 -17.88
C ALA A 913 6.49 42.10 -19.08
N SER A 914 5.45 41.31 -18.84
CA SER A 914 4.57 40.77 -19.90
C SER A 914 3.70 41.84 -20.57
N SER A 915 3.53 41.75 -21.91
CA SER A 915 2.85 42.78 -22.70
C SER A 915 2.14 42.28 -23.97
N GLY A 916 1.44 43.18 -24.66
CA GLY A 916 0.78 42.92 -25.95
C GLY A 916 -0.66 42.38 -25.88
N GLY A 917 -1.19 42.13 -24.68
CA GLY A 917 -2.57 41.67 -24.46
C GLY A 917 -3.12 42.08 -23.10
N SER A 918 -4.12 41.36 -22.60
CA SER A 918 -4.83 41.70 -21.35
C SER A 918 -4.55 40.76 -20.17
N VAL A 919 -4.20 39.51 -20.42
CA VAL A 919 -3.89 38.50 -19.39
C VAL A 919 -2.66 37.68 -19.75
N VAL A 920 -1.98 37.16 -18.74
CA VAL A 920 -1.00 36.07 -18.83
C VAL A 920 -1.61 34.80 -18.24
N ILE A 921 -1.20 33.64 -18.74
CA ILE A 921 -1.60 32.31 -18.27
C ILE A 921 -0.39 31.64 -17.61
N ALA A 922 -0.61 31.04 -16.45
CA ALA A 922 0.24 30.00 -15.88
C ALA A 922 -0.58 28.70 -15.84
N ASP A 923 0.12 27.60 -16.07
CA ASP A 923 -0.34 26.25 -16.47
C ASP A 923 0.88 25.35 -16.18
N ALA A 924 1.16 24.29 -16.95
CA ALA A 924 2.38 23.47 -16.74
C ALA A 924 3.69 24.03 -17.34
N VAL A 925 4.83 23.63 -16.75
CA VAL A 925 6.21 23.72 -17.27
C VAL A 925 6.78 22.31 -17.46
N ARG A 926 7.67 22.14 -18.45
CA ARG A 926 8.39 20.89 -18.71
C ARG A 926 9.84 21.18 -19.08
N VAL A 927 10.79 20.43 -18.52
CA VAL A 927 12.23 20.60 -18.75
C VAL A 927 12.84 19.27 -19.17
N VAL A 928 13.48 19.22 -20.34
CA VAL A 928 14.21 18.03 -20.81
C VAL A 928 15.69 18.28 -20.63
N LEU A 929 16.25 17.71 -19.57
CA LEU A 929 17.68 17.74 -19.26
C LEU A 929 18.40 16.62 -20.01
N SER A 930 19.62 16.89 -20.45
CA SER A 930 20.57 15.96 -21.06
C SER A 930 21.96 16.23 -20.48
N PRO A 931 22.82 15.22 -20.30
CA PRO A 931 24.16 15.43 -19.76
C PRO A 931 24.96 16.44 -20.58
N VAL A 932 25.82 17.21 -19.92
CA VAL A 932 26.96 17.81 -20.61
C VAL A 932 27.93 16.68 -20.95
N THR A 933 28.09 16.41 -22.23
CA THR A 933 29.21 15.61 -22.74
C THR A 933 30.51 16.35 -22.44
N GLU A 934 31.33 15.80 -21.53
CA GLU A 934 32.70 16.29 -21.31
C GLU A 934 33.45 16.25 -22.64
N GLU A 935 33.76 17.43 -23.20
CA GLU A 935 34.53 17.53 -24.45
C GLU A 935 35.85 16.77 -24.27
N THR A 936 36.11 15.74 -25.08
CA THR A 936 37.35 14.94 -24.95
C THR A 936 38.04 14.68 -26.27
N GLY A 937 39.36 14.91 -26.29
CA GLY A 937 40.23 14.55 -27.41
C GLY A 937 40.68 13.09 -27.39
N ASP A 938 40.29 12.31 -26.38
CA ASP A 938 40.62 10.89 -26.22
C ASP A 938 39.63 10.00 -27.00
N PHE A 939 39.64 10.18 -28.32
CA PHE A 939 38.69 9.52 -29.22
C PHE A 939 38.79 7.99 -29.22
N ASN A 940 39.94 7.43 -28.82
CA ASN A 940 40.11 5.98 -28.71
C ASN A 940 39.82 5.44 -27.30
N ASN A 941 39.71 6.34 -26.30
CA ASN A 941 39.50 6.06 -24.87
C ASN A 941 40.61 5.20 -24.24
N ASP A 942 41.89 5.52 -24.53
CA ASP A 942 43.07 4.85 -23.92
C ASP A 942 43.65 5.59 -22.70
N GLY A 943 43.08 6.73 -22.32
CA GLY A 943 43.51 7.58 -21.21
C GLY A 943 44.54 8.64 -21.61
N SER A 944 44.83 8.81 -22.90
CA SER A 944 45.83 9.77 -23.39
C SER A 944 45.45 10.43 -24.73
N VAL A 945 45.51 11.76 -24.78
CA VAL A 945 45.17 12.52 -26.01
C VAL A 945 46.39 12.61 -26.92
N THR A 946 46.46 11.76 -27.95
CA THR A 946 47.65 11.54 -28.77
C THR A 946 47.43 11.77 -30.27
N GLY A 947 48.46 11.47 -31.07
CA GLY A 947 48.37 11.45 -32.53
C GLY A 947 47.64 10.23 -33.12
N PHE A 948 47.20 9.27 -32.30
CA PHE A 948 46.28 8.21 -32.73
C PHE A 948 44.84 8.71 -32.80
N ASP A 949 44.49 9.63 -31.90
CA ASP A 949 43.15 10.22 -31.76
C ASP A 949 42.93 11.25 -32.87
N PHE A 950 43.94 12.08 -33.16
CA PHE A 950 43.96 12.86 -34.41
C PHE A 950 43.70 12.01 -35.66
N LEU A 951 44.06 10.72 -35.61
CA LEU A 951 43.84 9.76 -36.68
C LEU A 951 42.45 9.08 -36.64
N ALA A 952 41.70 9.19 -35.55
CA ALA A 952 40.26 8.89 -35.46
C ALA A 952 39.47 10.06 -36.07
N TRP A 953 39.60 11.27 -35.53
CA TRP A 953 39.00 12.51 -36.08
C TRP A 953 39.28 12.69 -37.59
N GLN A 954 40.53 12.47 -38.04
CA GLN A 954 40.86 12.56 -39.48
C GLN A 954 40.13 11.52 -40.37
N ARG A 955 39.53 10.47 -39.80
CA ARG A 955 38.68 9.49 -40.52
C ARG A 955 37.21 9.88 -40.49
N GLY A 956 36.70 10.37 -39.36
CA GLY A 956 35.31 10.84 -39.24
C GLY A 956 35.06 12.16 -39.97
N PHE A 957 36.05 13.06 -40.05
CA PHE A 957 35.92 14.43 -40.53
C PHE A 957 35.08 14.59 -41.81
N GLY A 958 33.95 15.31 -41.68
CA GLY A 958 32.93 15.46 -42.71
C GLY A 958 31.76 14.47 -42.61
N THR A 959 31.67 13.71 -41.51
CA THR A 959 30.42 13.08 -41.04
C THR A 959 29.56 14.16 -40.42
N GLY A 960 28.26 14.23 -40.75
CA GLY A 960 27.41 15.38 -40.39
C GLY A 960 26.07 14.99 -39.75
N SER A 961 26.05 13.86 -39.04
CA SER A 961 24.97 13.36 -38.17
C SER A 961 25.25 11.91 -37.75
N GLY A 962 25.12 11.59 -36.46
CA GLY A 962 25.26 10.22 -35.96
C GLY A 962 26.69 9.68 -35.99
N ALA A 963 27.68 10.56 -35.81
CA ALA A 963 29.03 10.17 -35.42
C ALA A 963 29.07 9.59 -34.00
N THR A 964 30.24 9.11 -33.59
CA THR A 964 30.52 8.67 -32.21
C THR A 964 31.91 9.16 -31.79
N LEU A 965 32.20 9.14 -30.49
CA LEU A 965 33.54 9.48 -29.97
C LEU A 965 34.67 8.72 -30.69
N ALA A 966 34.44 7.47 -31.08
CA ALA A 966 35.39 6.63 -31.81
C ALA A 966 35.59 7.02 -33.29
N ASP A 967 34.65 7.76 -33.88
CA ASP A 967 34.79 8.41 -35.19
C ASP A 967 35.49 9.77 -35.07
N GLY A 968 35.56 10.34 -33.86
CA GLY A 968 36.22 11.59 -33.52
C GLY A 968 35.28 12.78 -33.29
N ASP A 969 34.01 12.51 -33.00
CA ASP A 969 33.06 13.45 -32.40
C ASP A 969 33.52 13.75 -30.96
N GLY A 970 34.02 14.96 -30.73
CA GLY A 970 34.72 15.36 -29.51
C GLY A 970 33.93 16.27 -28.59
N ASN A 971 32.82 16.81 -29.07
CA ASN A 971 31.90 17.63 -28.29
C ASN A 971 30.57 16.90 -27.97
N GLY A 972 30.25 15.81 -28.67
CA GLY A 972 29.02 15.02 -28.52
C GLY A 972 27.84 15.51 -29.37
N ASP A 973 28.04 16.39 -30.36
CA ASP A 973 26.95 16.95 -31.17
C ASP A 973 26.48 16.03 -32.33
N GLY A 974 27.21 14.93 -32.59
CA GLY A 974 26.91 13.94 -33.61
C GLY A 974 27.51 14.21 -34.99
N ASP A 975 28.32 15.25 -35.15
CA ASP A 975 29.08 15.66 -36.33
C ASP A 975 30.58 15.27 -36.18
N VAL A 976 31.44 15.60 -37.16
CA VAL A 976 32.91 15.57 -37.02
C VAL A 976 33.52 16.66 -37.90
N ASP A 977 33.93 17.76 -37.29
CA ASP A 977 34.10 19.09 -37.92
C ASP A 977 35.44 19.75 -37.47
N GLY A 978 35.56 21.07 -37.51
CA GLY A 978 36.68 21.83 -36.98
C GLY A 978 36.63 22.09 -35.48
N ASP A 979 35.48 21.93 -34.82
CA ASP A 979 35.34 22.20 -33.39
C ASP A 979 35.80 21.00 -32.52
N ASP A 980 35.57 19.73 -32.91
CA ASP A 980 36.21 18.55 -32.28
C ASP A 980 37.74 18.60 -32.40
N LEU A 981 38.21 19.14 -33.53
CA LEU A 981 39.63 19.37 -33.74
C LEU A 981 40.17 20.42 -32.76
N ALA A 982 39.35 21.38 -32.32
CA ALA A 982 39.72 22.34 -31.29
C ALA A 982 39.78 21.68 -29.90
N VAL A 983 38.86 20.76 -29.58
CA VAL A 983 38.92 19.90 -28.38
C VAL A 983 40.24 19.13 -28.36
N TRP A 984 40.52 18.34 -29.40
CA TRP A 984 41.76 17.57 -29.51
C TRP A 984 43.02 18.45 -29.46
N GLN A 985 43.04 19.60 -30.16
CA GLN A 985 44.18 20.51 -30.13
C GLN A 985 44.43 21.12 -28.74
N THR A 986 43.37 21.35 -27.97
CA THR A 986 43.45 21.95 -26.63
C THR A 986 43.95 20.94 -25.61
N GLN A 987 43.60 19.67 -25.77
CA GLN A 987 43.95 18.59 -24.84
C GLN A 987 45.18 17.76 -25.24
N TYR A 988 45.73 17.94 -26.45
CA TYR A 988 46.85 17.13 -26.96
C TYR A 988 48.07 17.09 -26.02
N GLY A 989 48.40 15.88 -25.58
CA GLY A 989 49.47 15.61 -24.61
C GLY A 989 49.00 15.50 -23.16
N ASN A 990 47.70 15.65 -22.89
CA ASN A 990 47.10 15.24 -21.62
C ASN A 990 47.15 13.72 -21.45
N VAL A 991 47.32 13.28 -20.21
CA VAL A 991 47.23 11.88 -19.78
C VAL A 991 46.52 11.89 -18.43
N SER A 992 45.43 11.14 -18.29
CA SER A 992 44.60 11.15 -17.09
C SER A 992 45.31 10.49 -15.90
N ALA A 993 45.09 11.01 -14.69
CA ALA A 993 45.93 10.70 -13.53
C ALA A 993 45.69 9.29 -12.90
N ASN A 994 44.74 8.51 -13.41
CA ASN A 994 44.24 7.30 -12.75
C ASN A 994 45.13 6.04 -12.93
N GLU A 995 46.19 6.08 -13.74
CA GLU A 995 47.19 4.98 -13.85
C GLU A 995 48.58 5.39 -13.28
N ALA A 996 48.65 5.62 -11.97
CA ALA A 996 49.92 5.87 -11.26
C ALA A 996 50.54 4.62 -10.59
N THR A 997 49.95 3.42 -10.78
CA THR A 997 50.25 2.22 -9.97
C THR A 997 50.50 0.92 -10.77
N ALA A 998 50.91 0.99 -12.05
CA ALA A 998 51.14 -0.19 -12.90
C ALA A 998 52.59 -0.41 -13.42
N VAL A 999 53.64 -0.03 -12.66
CA VAL A 999 55.06 -0.19 -13.11
C VAL A 999 55.56 -1.64 -13.01
N ALA A 1000 55.04 -2.52 -13.86
CA ALA A 1000 55.50 -3.90 -14.02
C ALA A 1000 56.85 -3.95 -14.78
N THR A 1001 57.91 -4.43 -14.11
CA THR A 1001 59.26 -4.48 -14.69
C THR A 1001 59.47 -5.67 -15.61
N LEU A 1002 59.07 -5.52 -16.88
CA LEU A 1002 59.29 -6.51 -17.94
C LEU A 1002 60.77 -6.83 -18.15
N THR A 1003 61.16 -8.07 -17.84
CA THR A 1003 62.49 -8.62 -18.17
C THR A 1003 62.42 -9.46 -19.44
N VAL A 1004 63.13 -9.02 -20.49
CA VAL A 1004 63.06 -9.65 -21.82
C VAL A 1004 63.91 -10.93 -21.85
N ALA A 1005 63.26 -12.09 -21.86
CA ALA A 1005 63.87 -13.37 -22.20
C ALA A 1005 63.61 -13.69 -23.68
N ALA A 1006 64.60 -13.44 -24.54
CA ALA A 1006 64.49 -13.73 -25.96
C ALA A 1006 64.60 -15.25 -26.24
N SER A 1007 63.67 -15.79 -27.04
CA SER A 1007 63.80 -17.09 -27.68
C SER A 1007 63.44 -16.99 -29.18
N THR A 1008 64.14 -17.75 -30.01
CA THR A 1008 64.06 -17.68 -31.48
C THR A 1008 63.09 -18.70 -32.05
N ALA A 1009 62.27 -18.29 -33.02
CA ALA A 1009 61.27 -19.16 -33.64
C ALA A 1009 61.83 -20.09 -34.74
N GLU A 1010 61.51 -21.38 -34.64
CA GLU A 1010 61.32 -22.36 -35.73
C GLU A 1010 60.16 -23.27 -35.27
N LEU A 1011 58.98 -23.31 -35.90
CA LEU A 1011 58.58 -23.77 -37.25
C LEU A 1011 57.97 -25.20 -37.22
N ASN A 1012 56.82 -25.35 -37.89
CA ASN A 1012 56.11 -26.60 -38.24
C ASN A 1012 55.36 -27.33 -37.09
N ALA A 1013 54.27 -28.06 -37.32
CA ALA A 1013 53.28 -28.03 -38.42
C ALA A 1013 52.05 -28.91 -38.07
N ASP A 1014 50.91 -28.61 -38.69
CA ASP A 1014 49.70 -29.45 -38.85
C ASP A 1014 48.93 -29.93 -37.60
N ALA A 1015 47.71 -30.40 -37.84
CA ALA A 1015 46.71 -30.89 -36.89
C ALA A 1015 46.17 -32.27 -37.38
N PRO A 1016 45.03 -32.83 -36.90
CA PRO A 1016 44.28 -32.65 -35.65
C PRO A 1016 43.99 -34.04 -34.96
N ALA A 1017 42.89 -34.12 -34.20
CA ALA A 1017 42.05 -35.32 -33.93
C ALA A 1017 42.29 -36.19 -32.67
N SER A 1018 41.38 -36.04 -31.69
CA SER A 1018 40.56 -37.07 -30.98
C SER A 1018 41.09 -38.51 -30.76
N TYR A 1019 40.80 -39.10 -29.57
CA TYR A 1019 39.75 -40.14 -29.41
C TYR A 1019 39.50 -40.59 -27.93
N TRP A 1020 38.27 -40.40 -27.46
CA TRP A 1020 37.46 -41.23 -26.53
C TRP A 1020 38.07 -42.09 -25.39
N LEU A 1021 37.71 -41.72 -24.15
CA LEU A 1021 36.91 -42.51 -23.16
C LEU A 1021 37.25 -43.99 -22.85
N ALA A 1022 37.66 -44.28 -21.60
CA ALA A 1022 37.23 -45.47 -20.80
C ALA A 1022 37.65 -45.40 -19.30
N LEU A 1023 36.83 -46.01 -18.43
CA LEU A 1023 37.13 -46.40 -17.02
C LEU A 1023 37.68 -47.88 -17.01
N PRO A 1024 37.96 -48.60 -15.89
CA PRO A 1024 37.83 -48.28 -14.46
C PRO A 1024 38.98 -48.80 -13.51
N GLU A 1025 38.75 -48.67 -12.19
CA GLU A 1025 39.26 -49.49 -11.06
C GLU A 1025 40.76 -49.54 -10.65
N ALA A 1026 40.97 -49.93 -9.39
CA ALA A 1026 42.24 -50.01 -8.62
C ALA A 1026 42.66 -51.51 -8.44
N PRO A 1027 43.61 -51.98 -7.54
CA PRO A 1027 44.38 -51.31 -6.47
C PRO A 1027 45.86 -51.83 -6.30
N GLN A 1028 46.44 -51.71 -5.08
CA GLN A 1028 47.52 -52.53 -4.45
C GLN A 1028 49.01 -52.04 -4.41
N ALA A 1029 49.40 -51.51 -3.24
CA ALA A 1029 50.27 -52.17 -2.23
C ALA A 1029 51.79 -51.88 -2.02
N HIS A 1030 52.17 -51.97 -0.72
CA HIS A 1030 53.47 -52.15 -0.03
C HIS A 1030 54.52 -51.00 0.05
N VAL A 1031 55.04 -50.50 1.21
CA VAL A 1031 55.47 -51.04 2.56
C VAL A 1031 56.90 -51.66 2.53
N PRO A 1032 57.82 -51.59 3.55
CA PRO A 1032 57.79 -51.04 4.95
C PRO A 1032 59.02 -50.19 5.43
N THR A 1033 58.94 -49.57 6.63
CA THR A 1033 59.75 -49.82 7.88
C THR A 1033 59.57 -48.68 8.93
N ALA A 1034 58.86 -48.87 10.06
CA ALA A 1034 59.25 -49.52 11.34
C ALA A 1034 60.38 -48.76 12.09
N ARG A 1035 60.30 -48.38 13.39
CA ARG A 1035 59.61 -48.91 14.62
C ARG A 1035 59.15 -47.72 15.53
N GLY A 1036 58.55 -47.84 16.74
CA GLY A 1036 58.16 -48.98 17.61
C GLY A 1036 57.37 -48.51 18.88
N GLY A 1037 56.78 -49.44 19.64
CA GLY A 1037 55.88 -49.16 20.80
C GLY A 1037 56.40 -49.64 22.18
N ALA A 1038 55.57 -50.06 23.18
CA ALA A 1038 54.10 -50.26 23.20
C ALA A 1038 53.52 -50.55 24.63
N ALA A 1039 52.17 -50.46 24.77
CA ALA A 1039 51.25 -51.21 25.70
C ALA A 1039 51.42 -51.07 27.25
N ALA A 1040 50.48 -51.41 28.17
CA ALA A 1040 49.08 -51.94 28.22
C ALA A 1040 48.55 -51.73 29.70
N ALA A 1041 47.33 -52.01 30.20
CA ALA A 1041 45.91 -52.28 29.78
C ALA A 1041 45.06 -52.33 31.13
N ALA A 1042 43.85 -52.86 31.38
CA ALA A 1042 42.82 -53.66 30.67
C ALA A 1042 41.45 -53.73 31.46
N VAL A 1043 40.38 -54.23 30.80
CA VAL A 1043 39.16 -54.92 31.34
C VAL A 1043 38.01 -54.15 32.07
N ALA A 1044 36.79 -54.46 31.59
CA ALA A 1044 35.43 -53.96 31.86
C ALA A 1044 34.71 -54.36 33.18
N HIS A 1045 33.57 -53.69 33.45
CA HIS A 1045 32.34 -54.35 33.95
C HIS A 1045 31.03 -53.60 33.60
N GLN A 1046 29.88 -54.30 33.69
CA GLN A 1046 28.51 -53.76 33.49
C GLN A 1046 27.79 -53.58 34.83
N ARG A 1047 26.80 -52.66 34.89
CA ARG A 1047 25.42 -52.96 35.36
C ARG A 1047 24.45 -51.78 35.20
N GLU A 1048 23.15 -52.08 35.10
CA GLU A 1048 22.08 -51.08 35.17
C GLU A 1048 21.82 -50.62 36.62
N LEU A 1049 21.16 -49.46 36.79
CA LEU A 1049 19.76 -49.43 37.30
C LEU A 1049 19.18 -48.00 37.34
N GLN A 1050 17.85 -47.92 37.15
CA GLN A 1050 17.03 -46.75 37.47
C GLN A 1050 16.90 -46.60 38.99
N PHE A 1051 16.67 -45.38 39.51
CA PHE A 1051 15.96 -45.22 40.78
C PHE A 1051 15.05 -43.98 40.82
N ALA A 1052 13.78 -44.23 41.15
CA ALA A 1052 12.76 -43.25 41.49
C ALA A 1052 12.62 -43.14 43.03
N PRO A 1053 11.87 -42.16 43.59
CA PRO A 1053 11.95 -41.83 45.02
C PRO A 1053 11.02 -42.69 45.91
N PRO A 1054 11.39 -42.88 47.19
CA PRO A 1054 10.46 -43.28 48.25
C PRO A 1054 10.23 -42.16 49.30
N ARG A 1055 9.15 -42.31 50.08
CA ARG A 1055 8.59 -41.28 51.01
C ARG A 1055 8.69 -41.70 52.50
N ARG A 1056 8.43 -40.72 53.38
CA ARG A 1056 7.74 -40.76 54.70
C ARG A 1056 8.55 -40.61 56.01
N GLY A 1057 8.27 -39.48 56.65
CA GLY A 1057 8.18 -39.25 58.11
C GLY A 1057 7.87 -37.76 58.34
N SER A 1058 7.03 -37.30 59.28
CA SER A 1058 6.01 -37.97 60.12
C SER A 1058 5.00 -36.92 60.66
N GLN A 1059 3.77 -37.36 60.96
CA GLN A 1059 2.64 -36.60 61.55
C GLN A 1059 2.85 -36.20 63.05
N PRO A 1060 1.92 -35.48 63.74
CA PRO A 1060 1.17 -34.25 63.38
C PRO A 1060 0.85 -33.29 64.59
N ASP A 1061 0.15 -32.17 64.34
CA ASP A 1061 -0.86 -31.51 65.23
C ASP A 1061 -0.39 -30.95 66.62
N PRO A 1062 -1.23 -30.28 67.45
CA PRO A 1062 -2.35 -29.34 67.22
C PRO A 1062 -1.96 -27.88 67.67
N SER A 1063 -2.80 -26.84 67.87
CA SER A 1063 -4.20 -26.78 68.33
C SER A 1063 -4.90 -25.39 68.18
N SER A 1064 -6.19 -25.40 67.80
CA SER A 1064 -7.33 -24.58 68.34
C SER A 1064 -7.26 -23.02 68.40
N ALA A 1065 -8.34 -22.23 68.25
CA ALA A 1065 -9.76 -22.39 67.83
C ALA A 1065 -10.37 -20.94 67.71
N ARG A 1066 -11.60 -20.64 67.25
CA ARG A 1066 -12.94 -21.24 67.49
C ARG A 1066 -13.99 -20.85 66.42
N HIS A 1067 -15.13 -21.54 66.49
CA HIS A 1067 -16.48 -21.26 65.96
C HIS A 1067 -16.88 -19.78 65.76
N GLY A 1068 -17.84 -19.44 64.88
CA GLY A 1068 -18.62 -20.29 63.96
C GLY A 1068 -19.98 -19.69 63.53
N ASP A 1069 -20.65 -20.36 62.60
CA ASP A 1069 -22.02 -20.14 62.07
C ASP A 1069 -23.09 -20.25 63.22
N PRO A 1070 -24.26 -19.54 63.22
CA PRO A 1070 -25.28 -19.64 62.14
C PRO A 1070 -26.17 -18.42 61.80
N GLY A 1071 -26.55 -18.33 60.51
CA GLY A 1071 -27.94 -18.05 60.06
C GLY A 1071 -28.40 -16.60 59.82
N GLY A 1072 -29.34 -16.45 58.87
CA GLY A 1072 -30.21 -15.26 58.70
C GLY A 1072 -31.55 -15.42 59.47
N PRO A 1073 -32.67 -14.75 59.09
CA PRO A 1073 -32.91 -13.92 57.89
C PRO A 1073 -33.66 -12.58 58.15
N HIS A 1074 -34.12 -11.93 57.07
CA HIS A 1074 -35.22 -10.94 56.96
C HIS A 1074 -35.03 -9.43 57.30
N ASP A 1075 -35.52 -8.64 56.34
CA ASP A 1075 -36.38 -7.43 56.43
C ASP A 1075 -35.89 -6.06 56.97
N ALA A 1076 -35.73 -5.14 56.00
CA ALA A 1076 -36.45 -3.86 55.87
C ALA A 1076 -35.88 -2.52 56.41
N ALA A 1077 -36.41 -1.45 55.78
CA ALA A 1077 -36.35 0.00 56.09
C ALA A 1077 -35.13 0.83 55.60
N ALA A 1078 -35.42 1.72 54.63
CA ALA A 1078 -34.63 2.87 54.15
C ALA A 1078 -34.98 4.15 54.98
N PRO A 1079 -34.57 5.41 54.64
CA PRO A 1079 -33.81 5.91 53.48
C PRO A 1079 -32.66 6.91 53.78
N GLY A 1080 -31.90 7.33 52.75
CA GLY A 1080 -30.74 8.24 52.92
C GLY A 1080 -30.10 8.86 51.66
N SER A 1081 -30.90 9.27 50.67
CA SER A 1081 -30.59 10.25 49.58
C SER A 1081 -29.14 10.61 49.19
N SER A 1082 -28.76 10.29 47.95
CA SER A 1082 -28.28 11.24 46.92
C SER A 1082 -28.33 10.57 45.53
N ALA A 1083 -28.21 11.32 44.44
CA ALA A 1083 -28.58 10.86 43.09
C ALA A 1083 -27.51 11.11 42.02
N VAL A 1084 -27.40 10.16 41.08
CA VAL A 1084 -27.28 10.35 39.62
C VAL A 1084 -28.08 9.21 38.98
N ASP A 1085 -28.82 9.44 37.90
CA ASP A 1085 -29.77 8.45 37.34
C ASP A 1085 -30.08 8.74 35.84
N GLU A 1086 -29.35 8.07 34.92
CA GLU A 1086 -29.51 8.07 33.46
C GLU A 1086 -28.82 6.80 32.89
N ALA A 1087 -29.24 6.14 31.80
CA ALA A 1087 -30.56 6.07 31.16
C ALA A 1087 -30.62 4.88 30.16
N LEU A 1088 -31.48 3.87 30.39
CA LEU A 1088 -31.84 2.85 29.40
C LEU A 1088 -33.28 2.34 29.62
N SER A 1089 -34.17 2.48 28.62
CA SER A 1089 -35.28 1.56 28.27
C SER A 1089 -36.23 2.16 27.22
N GLU A 1090 -36.92 1.28 26.49
CA GLU A 1090 -37.74 1.59 25.30
C GLU A 1090 -39.15 2.14 25.62
N TRP A 1091 -39.86 2.62 24.58
CA TRP A 1091 -41.25 3.10 24.67
C TRP A 1091 -42.27 2.12 24.06
N PRO A 1092 -43.19 1.54 24.86
CA PRO A 1092 -44.33 0.79 24.33
C PRO A 1092 -45.70 1.29 24.86
N TRP A 1093 -46.60 1.79 23.99
CA TRP A 1093 -48.03 1.93 24.34
C TRP A 1093 -48.99 1.55 23.22
N GLY A 1094 -50.03 0.80 23.60
CA GLY A 1094 -50.98 0.15 22.69
C GLY A 1094 -52.32 0.87 22.47
N ARG A 1095 -53.15 0.25 21.62
CA ARG A 1095 -54.42 0.79 21.10
C ARG A 1095 -55.52 0.95 22.18
N ARG A 1096 -56.34 2.01 22.09
CA ARG A 1096 -57.79 1.96 22.44
C ARG A 1096 -58.66 3.02 21.74
N LEU A 1097 -59.65 2.51 21.01
CA LEU A 1097 -60.87 3.10 20.39
C LEU A 1097 -61.31 4.54 20.80
N GLY A 1098 -61.59 5.42 19.81
CA GLY A 1098 -62.00 6.81 20.10
C GLY A 1098 -62.71 7.64 18.99
N ARG A 1099 -63.64 7.08 18.19
CA ARG A 1099 -64.64 7.78 17.31
C ARG A 1099 -64.21 9.00 16.45
N ALA A 1100 -64.07 8.71 15.16
CA ALA A 1100 -64.26 9.55 13.96
C ALA A 1100 -64.94 10.95 14.05
N VAL A 1101 -64.30 11.94 13.39
CA VAL A 1101 -64.91 12.95 12.50
C VAL A 1101 -63.98 13.20 11.30
N THR A 1102 -64.54 13.30 10.09
CA THR A 1102 -63.90 13.75 8.82
C THR A 1102 -64.61 15.01 8.31
N PRO A 1103 -64.14 15.76 7.27
CA PRO A 1103 -62.99 15.55 6.37
C PRO A 1103 -62.10 16.82 6.22
N LEU A 1104 -61.37 16.92 5.10
CA LEU A 1104 -60.54 18.02 4.56
C LEU A 1104 -59.09 18.03 5.10
N PHE A 1105 -58.04 18.00 4.26
CA PHE A 1105 -57.97 17.91 2.79
C PHE A 1105 -57.36 16.57 2.33
#